data_AF-A0A365XWJ9-F1
#
_entry.id   AF-A0A365XWJ9-F1
#
_cell.length_a   1.000
_cell.length_b   1.000
_cell.length_c   1.000
_cell.angle_alpha   90.00
_cell.angle_beta   90.00
_cell.angle_gamma   90.00
#
_symmetry.space_group_name_H-M   'P 1'
#
loop_
_entity.id
_entity.type
_entity.pdbx_description
1 polymer ?
#
loop_
_entity_poly.entity_id
_entity_poly.type
_entity_poly.pdbx_seq_one_letter_code
_entity_poly.pdbx_strand_id
1 'polypeptide(L)'
;MAQLTNATFSIGGNPVSQFTSFSLSQRIFDHHQFTFVCPAQTIDGVTGLFSSSREMIGSAFEAHISGVGLKGDLLFNGIITGVETSRVNGEYGEVIISGHSPTVMLDSGPHCKTWEQKNLKSIAQDILKFFPQQQLSPKVQPLHREPFEYMVQYKETAWAFLQRLTAECGEWLFWDGRNLVIGPPDGTEKTKLFYGSHLSHFSINLNARPAGMQYMGWDYQSSQLHTSRPLSESVHQKAGLNSLGEKVYEKAQTIYATQPKQWNFRFADSKKQQDEMATLRNAMESTRMIHLTGKSGHPGLAIGAKAEIANMNVFNGDAEEYGEYLITEINHFVDTKGDYSNQFTAIPSSIQLPPVTIPESPVCEAQSAIVTDNHDPQGLGRVRVKFHWMNGEEKTPWIRVMSSHAGGGKGIFFIPELEEEVIIGFEGDNPIKPYMLGTVYHGRASNSFSNPGNDIKTIQTRSGTKIRMDDAAGSVFVEDPSGNTWFMDGNGNISVQAPHNIRINAGQDIQLNAGQNMEINVGNDFSHIIGNKALLLAMNQLFIQTPFMNQLVSNYLHTQAGTALFNTLTELKFESPEMYLSGEKKLFLHSDTVATLNSKGKTEIKGAQGNAHTNVADKFQKSKPEKVALAMVHFRPETSYAGEFGFDWLRADDNGLTTEPAYEKIIEGGYSTLTDASGNRRDLTKTEAYDKLKKEYLTLPIERKAPPAGSPPPVQAPSTEYFVPYLTLFSKEFVNTLTLPAGAVKPKYEATLRILVDIEENLDKLEFEFDTKVFSLDKTTLSDKNVTGGLKQSASNTIKITCLKDFDRDSEIRIYAYPQGVTAKSKAEQLAARRLAGKIRVLRNGKKVRRTRNFALVGIDTNINAIAQGRFKAQEKINLYNALHQALIVPTVVETTLDLTGVADFQNGGKHVDGNNIAYLDKNNPNRANPTLYPDVQKAFFNDKDAHGKPKNQQYKRGYFTIFVFGVESNIPGVLGAVQDIGKTNVIMFTLSGGGDDCTLNHETFHGLGLCHTHRDAIPVDMPGYRYIYPNAIASSLQPAANPTDATDNIMSYQSVAITSWHWQWKIINTKI
;
A
#
# COMPACT_ATOMS: atom_id res chain seq x y z
N MET A 1 -47.98 -63.96 17.18
CA MET A 1 -48.21 -64.52 18.53
C MET A 1 -47.48 -63.62 19.51
N ALA A 2 -48.12 -63.22 20.62
CA ALA A 2 -47.42 -62.52 21.69
C ALA A 2 -46.45 -63.50 22.36
N GLN A 3 -45.24 -63.04 22.69
CA GLN A 3 -44.23 -63.87 23.34
C GLN A 3 -44.26 -63.58 24.84
N LEU A 4 -44.16 -64.61 25.67
CA LEU A 4 -44.00 -64.43 27.12
C LEU A 4 -42.65 -63.78 27.42
N THR A 5 -42.68 -62.67 28.15
CA THR A 5 -41.49 -61.89 28.53
C THR A 5 -41.44 -61.67 30.04
N ASN A 6 -40.23 -61.40 30.55
CA ASN A 6 -40.04 -60.86 31.89
C ASN A 6 -39.70 -59.37 31.77
N ALA A 7 -40.61 -58.51 32.23
CA ALA A 7 -40.51 -57.05 32.13
C ALA A 7 -40.26 -56.44 33.51
N THR A 8 -39.19 -55.65 33.62
CA THR A 8 -38.81 -54.95 34.85
C THR A 8 -38.64 -53.46 34.56
N PHE A 9 -39.10 -52.62 35.47
CA PHE A 9 -39.10 -51.16 35.32
C PHE A 9 -38.55 -50.51 36.58
N SER A 10 -37.76 -49.44 36.41
CA SER A 10 -37.21 -48.65 37.51
C SER A 10 -37.47 -47.15 37.32
N ILE A 11 -37.74 -46.45 38.42
CA ILE A 11 -37.93 -44.98 38.45
C ILE A 11 -36.98 -44.40 39.48
N GLY A 12 -36.08 -43.52 39.05
CA GLY A 12 -35.05 -42.95 39.92
C GLY A 12 -34.16 -44.02 40.58
N GLY A 13 -33.97 -45.17 39.91
CA GLY A 13 -33.24 -46.32 40.44
C GLY A 13 -34.05 -47.25 41.36
N ASN A 14 -35.31 -46.94 41.66
CA ASN A 14 -36.18 -47.78 42.48
C ASN A 14 -37.04 -48.69 41.59
N PRO A 15 -37.05 -50.02 41.80
CA PRO A 15 -37.87 -50.93 41.00
C PRO A 15 -39.36 -50.76 41.30
N VAL A 16 -40.19 -50.81 40.26
CA VAL A 16 -41.66 -50.76 40.38
C VAL A 16 -42.20 -52.18 40.49
N SER A 17 -43.00 -52.45 41.54
CA SER A 17 -43.44 -53.81 41.87
C SER A 17 -44.58 -54.34 41.00
N GLN A 18 -45.42 -53.46 40.46
CA GLN A 18 -46.57 -53.81 39.61
C GLN A 18 -46.75 -52.77 38.50
N PHE A 19 -47.24 -53.22 37.34
CA PHE A 19 -47.60 -52.36 36.22
C PHE A 19 -48.86 -52.92 35.54
N THR A 20 -49.56 -52.08 34.78
CA THR A 20 -50.69 -52.47 33.92
C THR A 20 -50.21 -52.69 32.47
N SER A 21 -49.47 -51.72 31.93
CA SER A 21 -48.94 -51.79 30.57
C SER A 21 -47.75 -50.86 30.38
N PHE A 22 -46.94 -51.17 29.37
CA PHE A 22 -45.88 -50.29 28.91
C PHE A 22 -45.90 -50.23 27.39
N SER A 23 -45.82 -49.01 26.87
CA SER A 23 -45.66 -48.72 25.44
C SER A 23 -44.47 -47.80 25.22
N LEU A 24 -43.67 -48.11 24.19
CA LEU A 24 -42.51 -47.31 23.80
C LEU A 24 -42.49 -47.13 22.28
N SER A 25 -42.46 -45.89 21.81
CA SER A 25 -42.33 -45.52 20.40
C SER A 25 -40.95 -44.94 20.14
N GLN A 26 -40.24 -45.50 19.16
CA GLN A 26 -38.87 -45.13 18.83
C GLN A 26 -38.74 -44.90 17.33
N ARG A 27 -38.09 -43.80 16.95
CA ARG A 27 -37.86 -43.45 15.54
C ARG A 27 -36.55 -42.68 15.40
N ILE A 28 -35.82 -42.94 14.31
CA ILE A 28 -34.62 -42.16 13.99
C ILE A 28 -35.03 -40.71 13.77
N PHE A 29 -34.16 -39.76 14.12
CA PHE A 29 -34.45 -38.33 14.04
C PHE A 29 -35.68 -37.88 14.85
N ASP A 30 -36.13 -38.64 15.84
CA ASP A 30 -37.22 -38.20 16.73
C ASP A 30 -36.87 -38.40 18.21
N HIS A 31 -37.61 -37.73 19.08
CA HIS A 31 -37.60 -38.07 20.49
C HIS A 31 -38.40 -39.35 20.67
N HIS A 32 -37.84 -40.33 21.38
CA HIS A 32 -38.60 -41.53 21.70
C HIS A 32 -39.60 -41.18 22.79
N GLN A 33 -40.80 -41.74 22.71
CA GLN A 33 -41.86 -41.49 23.69
C GLN A 33 -42.24 -42.79 24.38
N PHE A 34 -42.38 -42.76 25.70
CA PHE A 34 -42.87 -43.90 26.46
C PHE A 34 -44.06 -43.52 27.33
N THR A 35 -44.90 -44.53 27.56
CA THR A 35 -46.00 -44.48 28.52
C THR A 35 -45.94 -45.75 29.35
N PHE A 36 -45.87 -45.57 30.67
CA PHE A 36 -45.88 -46.62 31.67
C PHE A 36 -47.10 -46.44 32.55
N VAL A 37 -47.96 -47.45 32.59
CA VAL A 37 -49.20 -47.44 33.39
C VAL A 37 -49.03 -48.41 34.53
N CYS A 38 -49.38 -48.00 35.74
CA CYS A 38 -49.38 -48.87 36.91
C CYS A 38 -50.57 -48.59 37.84
N PRO A 39 -50.96 -49.56 38.69
CA PRO A 39 -51.97 -49.31 39.72
C PRO A 39 -51.55 -48.17 40.64
N ALA A 40 -52.47 -47.28 41.00
CA ALA A 40 -52.12 -46.14 41.85
C ALA A 40 -51.58 -46.55 43.23
N GLN A 41 -52.02 -47.70 43.73
CA GLN A 41 -51.56 -48.30 44.98
C GLN A 41 -50.06 -48.60 44.99
N THR A 42 -49.46 -48.83 43.80
CA THR A 42 -48.05 -49.13 43.64
C THR A 42 -47.15 -47.93 43.90
N ILE A 43 -47.61 -46.71 43.57
CA ILE A 43 -46.81 -45.48 43.64
C ILE A 43 -47.37 -44.48 44.67
N ASP A 44 -48.64 -44.11 44.52
CA ASP A 44 -49.30 -43.08 45.35
C ASP A 44 -49.95 -43.66 46.61
N GLY A 45 -49.99 -44.98 46.73
CA GLY A 45 -50.64 -45.70 47.82
C GLY A 45 -52.17 -45.68 47.69
N VAL A 46 -52.85 -45.86 48.83
CA VAL A 46 -54.33 -45.97 48.90
C VAL A 46 -55.02 -44.66 49.30
N THR A 47 -54.29 -43.56 49.48
CA THR A 47 -54.88 -42.27 49.89
C THR A 47 -54.21 -41.09 49.18
N GLY A 48 -55.02 -40.17 48.65
CA GLY A 48 -54.55 -38.95 47.98
C GLY A 48 -54.40 -39.09 46.46
N LEU A 49 -54.16 -37.96 45.79
CA LEU A 49 -53.76 -37.88 44.39
C LEU A 49 -52.35 -37.30 44.34
N PHE A 50 -51.48 -37.89 43.52
CA PHE A 50 -50.10 -37.44 43.34
C PHE A 50 -49.26 -37.40 44.63
N SER A 51 -49.49 -38.37 45.53
CA SER A 51 -48.81 -38.48 46.83
C SER A 51 -47.29 -38.61 46.69
N SER A 52 -46.85 -39.47 45.77
CA SER A 52 -45.44 -39.76 45.47
C SER A 52 -45.13 -39.48 44.00
N SER A 53 -46.09 -39.70 43.11
CA SER A 53 -45.90 -39.66 41.66
C SER A 53 -45.52 -38.27 41.13
N ARG A 54 -45.94 -37.17 41.79
CA ARG A 54 -45.53 -35.80 41.38
C ARG A 54 -44.02 -35.56 41.45
N GLU A 55 -43.31 -36.22 42.37
CA GLU A 55 -41.86 -36.05 42.56
C GLU A 55 -41.06 -36.81 41.50
N MET A 56 -41.72 -37.62 40.65
CA MET A 56 -41.08 -38.40 39.60
C MET A 56 -40.77 -37.59 38.34
N ILE A 57 -41.39 -36.41 38.15
CA ILE A 57 -41.08 -35.54 37.01
C ILE A 57 -39.60 -35.15 37.03
N GLY A 58 -38.90 -35.37 35.92
CA GLY A 58 -37.44 -35.17 35.79
C GLY A 58 -36.59 -36.36 36.24
N SER A 59 -37.18 -37.39 36.85
CA SER A 59 -36.46 -38.61 37.22
C SER A 59 -36.15 -39.50 36.01
N ALA A 60 -35.09 -40.29 36.12
CA ALA A 60 -34.75 -41.32 35.12
C ALA A 60 -35.76 -42.47 35.17
N PHE A 61 -36.14 -42.97 33.99
CA PHE A 61 -36.97 -44.15 33.80
C PHE A 61 -36.16 -45.22 33.06
N GLU A 62 -36.16 -46.45 33.55
CA GLU A 62 -35.48 -47.56 32.92
C GLU A 62 -36.46 -48.70 32.67
N ALA A 63 -36.44 -49.25 31.46
CA ALA A 63 -37.18 -50.44 31.08
C ALA A 63 -36.22 -51.54 30.62
N HIS A 64 -36.40 -52.74 31.18
CA HIS A 64 -35.70 -53.96 30.77
C HIS A 64 -36.70 -55.09 30.53
N ILE A 65 -36.83 -55.50 29.27
CA ILE A 65 -37.74 -56.60 28.86
C ILE A 65 -36.92 -57.70 28.20
N SER A 66 -36.95 -58.89 28.81
CA SER A 66 -36.25 -60.09 28.32
C SER A 66 -37.24 -61.14 27.83
N GLY A 67 -36.90 -61.84 26.75
CA GLY A 67 -37.74 -62.91 26.18
C GLY A 67 -37.44 -64.27 26.81
N VAL A 68 -38.48 -65.01 27.22
CA VAL A 68 -38.29 -66.36 27.76
C VAL A 68 -37.79 -67.29 26.65
N GLY A 69 -36.54 -67.74 26.76
CA GLY A 69 -35.89 -68.63 25.77
C GLY A 69 -35.40 -67.92 24.50
N LEU A 70 -35.39 -66.58 24.47
CA LEU A 70 -34.86 -65.79 23.35
C LEU A 70 -33.53 -65.12 23.75
N LYS A 71 -32.69 -64.84 22.76
CA LYS A 71 -31.44 -64.09 22.96
C LYS A 71 -31.65 -62.64 22.53
N GLY A 72 -31.45 -61.71 23.46
CA GLY A 72 -31.54 -60.27 23.21
C GLY A 72 -32.72 -59.63 23.93
N ASP A 73 -32.45 -58.52 24.61
CA ASP A 73 -33.36 -57.82 25.50
C ASP A 73 -33.66 -56.41 24.97
N LEU A 74 -34.84 -55.88 25.32
CA LEU A 74 -35.12 -54.45 25.17
C LEU A 74 -34.56 -53.71 26.39
N LEU A 75 -33.67 -52.74 26.15
CA LEU A 75 -33.16 -51.80 27.14
C LEU A 75 -33.49 -50.38 26.72
N PHE A 76 -34.14 -49.62 27.60
CA PHE A 76 -34.48 -48.23 27.33
C PHE A 76 -34.34 -47.36 28.56
N ASN A 77 -33.61 -46.25 28.40
CA ASN A 77 -33.49 -45.18 29.38
C ASN A 77 -34.23 -43.94 28.86
N GLY A 78 -35.09 -43.38 29.71
CA GLY A 78 -35.88 -42.19 29.46
C GLY A 78 -35.84 -41.20 30.63
N ILE A 79 -36.48 -40.06 30.43
CA ILE A 79 -36.73 -39.04 31.44
C ILE A 79 -38.25 -38.83 31.53
N ILE A 80 -38.78 -38.85 32.74
CA ILE A 80 -40.20 -38.63 32.99
C ILE A 80 -40.51 -37.15 32.80
N THR A 81 -41.47 -36.83 31.93
CA THR A 81 -41.90 -35.45 31.66
C THR A 81 -43.36 -35.21 32.02
N GLY A 82 -44.14 -36.26 32.27
CA GLY A 82 -45.55 -36.16 32.61
C GLY A 82 -45.98 -37.27 33.57
N VAL A 83 -46.90 -36.91 34.46
CA VAL A 83 -47.57 -37.85 35.36
C VAL A 83 -49.04 -37.49 35.37
N GLU A 84 -49.89 -38.49 35.16
CA GLU A 84 -51.33 -38.38 35.14
C GLU A 84 -51.95 -39.43 36.07
N THR A 85 -53.07 -39.08 36.67
CA THR A 85 -53.87 -40.01 37.47
C THR A 85 -55.20 -40.27 36.77
N SER A 86 -55.52 -41.54 36.54
CA SER A 86 -56.78 -41.97 35.95
C SER A 86 -57.62 -42.67 37.01
N ARG A 87 -58.88 -42.28 37.15
CA ARG A 87 -59.84 -42.82 38.12
C ARG A 87 -61.15 -43.11 37.42
N VAL A 88 -61.64 -44.33 37.54
CA VAL A 88 -62.87 -44.79 36.87
C VAL A 88 -63.71 -45.59 37.86
N ASN A 89 -65.03 -45.41 37.84
CA ASN A 89 -66.01 -46.20 38.61
C ASN A 89 -65.78 -46.25 40.14
N GLY A 90 -65.09 -45.27 40.73
CA GLY A 90 -64.83 -45.21 42.18
C GLY A 90 -63.67 -46.08 42.68
N GLU A 91 -62.93 -46.73 41.79
CA GLU A 91 -61.72 -47.47 42.13
C GLU A 91 -60.51 -46.54 42.37
N TYR A 92 -59.49 -47.06 43.06
CA TYR A 92 -58.20 -46.37 43.24
C TYR A 92 -57.51 -46.07 41.91
N GLY A 93 -57.90 -46.68 40.79
CA GLY A 93 -57.44 -46.36 39.44
C GLY A 93 -55.93 -46.49 39.22
N GLU A 94 -55.43 -45.74 38.23
CA GLU A 94 -54.08 -45.89 37.69
C GLU A 94 -53.25 -44.61 37.82
N VAL A 95 -51.93 -44.78 37.79
CA VAL A 95 -50.95 -43.72 37.56
C VAL A 95 -50.31 -43.98 36.20
N ILE A 96 -50.40 -42.97 35.34
CA ILE A 96 -49.87 -42.98 33.98
C ILE A 96 -48.63 -42.08 33.98
N ILE A 97 -47.47 -42.68 33.75
CA ILE A 97 -46.18 -41.99 33.67
C ILE A 97 -45.80 -41.90 32.21
N SER A 98 -45.58 -40.69 31.73
CA SER A 98 -45.15 -40.43 30.36
C SER A 98 -43.82 -39.69 30.34
N GLY A 99 -43.04 -39.95 29.31
CA GLY A 99 -41.73 -39.36 29.18
C GLY A 99 -41.10 -39.57 27.82
N HIS A 100 -39.88 -39.09 27.70
CA HIS A 100 -39.14 -39.10 26.45
C HIS A 100 -37.73 -39.66 26.63
N SER A 101 -37.05 -39.99 25.53
CA SER A 101 -35.59 -40.18 25.57
C SER A 101 -34.89 -38.90 26.06
N PRO A 102 -33.69 -38.99 26.68
CA PRO A 102 -32.93 -37.83 27.15
C PRO A 102 -32.66 -36.74 26.09
N THR A 103 -32.78 -37.07 24.82
CA THR A 103 -32.69 -36.13 23.69
C THR A 103 -33.69 -34.97 23.78
N VAL A 104 -34.81 -35.11 24.48
CA VAL A 104 -35.80 -34.03 24.69
C VAL A 104 -35.18 -32.79 25.36
N MET A 105 -34.11 -32.94 26.12
CA MET A 105 -33.39 -31.81 26.72
C MET A 105 -32.76 -30.88 25.68
N LEU A 106 -32.50 -31.37 24.47
CA LEU A 106 -31.95 -30.57 23.37
C LEU A 106 -32.98 -29.58 22.79
N ASP A 107 -34.26 -29.72 23.16
CA ASP A 107 -35.35 -28.78 22.88
C ASP A 107 -35.52 -27.71 23.97
N SER A 108 -34.41 -27.26 24.57
CA SER A 108 -34.37 -26.18 25.57
C SER A 108 -34.67 -24.76 25.03
N GLY A 109 -35.31 -24.65 23.86
CA GLY A 109 -35.70 -23.39 23.22
C GLY A 109 -34.81 -22.92 22.06
N PRO A 110 -35.36 -22.12 21.12
CA PRO A 110 -34.61 -21.56 19.99
C PRO A 110 -33.44 -20.67 20.38
N HIS A 111 -32.31 -20.80 19.69
CA HIS A 111 -31.12 -19.96 19.88
C HIS A 111 -30.39 -19.67 18.57
N CYS A 112 -29.47 -18.70 18.62
CA CYS A 112 -28.63 -18.31 17.50
C CYS A 112 -27.16 -18.56 17.82
N LYS A 113 -26.43 -19.23 16.92
CA LYS A 113 -25.00 -19.48 17.06
C LYS A 113 -24.35 -19.74 15.72
N THR A 114 -23.05 -19.43 15.62
CA THR A 114 -22.28 -19.61 14.38
C THR A 114 -21.00 -20.40 14.59
N TRP A 115 -20.60 -21.09 13.54
CA TRP A 115 -19.31 -21.78 13.46
C TRP A 115 -18.67 -21.49 12.11
N GLU A 116 -17.42 -21.07 12.14
CA GLU A 116 -16.58 -20.85 10.95
C GLU A 116 -15.51 -21.95 10.92
N GLN A 117 -15.27 -22.56 9.75
CA GLN A 117 -14.23 -23.57 9.51
C GLN A 117 -14.27 -24.75 10.51
N LYS A 118 -15.46 -25.28 10.81
CA LYS A 118 -15.63 -26.47 11.67
C LYS A 118 -16.37 -27.59 10.96
N ASN A 119 -16.01 -28.84 11.26
CA ASN A 119 -16.72 -30.03 10.77
C ASN A 119 -17.88 -30.44 11.69
N LEU A 120 -18.74 -31.33 11.19
CA LEU A 120 -19.93 -31.82 11.89
C LEU A 120 -19.64 -32.33 13.29
N LYS A 121 -18.60 -33.16 13.45
CA LYS A 121 -18.22 -33.72 14.75
C LYS A 121 -17.93 -32.62 15.77
N SER A 122 -17.14 -31.62 15.37
CA SER A 122 -16.76 -30.51 16.25
C SER A 122 -17.97 -29.64 16.61
N ILE A 123 -18.86 -29.37 15.66
CA ILE A 123 -20.09 -28.60 15.89
C ILE A 123 -21.02 -29.34 16.86
N ALA A 124 -21.27 -30.64 16.62
CA ALA A 124 -22.10 -31.44 17.50
C ALA A 124 -21.55 -31.50 18.92
N GLN A 125 -20.24 -31.68 19.09
CA GLN A 125 -19.60 -31.65 20.42
C GLN A 125 -19.70 -30.27 21.09
N ASP A 126 -19.57 -29.18 20.31
CA ASP A 126 -19.73 -27.82 20.82
C ASP A 126 -21.14 -27.49 21.30
N ILE A 127 -22.16 -28.15 20.74
CA ILE A 127 -23.55 -28.03 21.17
C ILE A 127 -23.77 -28.91 22.41
N LEU A 128 -23.42 -30.19 22.29
CA LEU A 128 -23.74 -31.19 23.29
C LEU A 128 -23.07 -30.92 24.63
N LYS A 129 -21.90 -30.28 24.67
CA LYS A 129 -21.17 -29.97 25.92
C LYS A 129 -21.96 -29.15 26.94
N PHE A 130 -23.00 -28.42 26.51
CA PHE A 130 -23.86 -27.63 27.40
C PHE A 130 -25.00 -28.43 28.03
N PHE A 131 -25.17 -29.71 27.63
CA PHE A 131 -26.22 -30.60 28.11
C PHE A 131 -25.65 -31.73 29.00
N PRO A 132 -26.47 -32.39 29.85
CA PRO A 132 -26.01 -33.41 30.78
C PRO A 132 -25.35 -34.62 30.08
N GLN A 133 -24.02 -34.70 30.12
CA GLN A 133 -23.25 -35.73 29.40
C GLN A 133 -23.57 -37.15 29.87
N GLN A 134 -23.83 -37.35 31.16
CA GLN A 134 -24.12 -38.68 31.73
C GLN A 134 -25.47 -39.21 31.23
N GLN A 135 -26.48 -38.34 31.08
CA GLN A 135 -27.80 -38.74 30.61
C GLN A 135 -27.86 -38.94 29.10
N LEU A 136 -27.11 -38.14 28.32
CA LEU A 136 -27.08 -38.27 26.86
C LEU A 136 -26.07 -39.32 26.36
N SER A 137 -24.98 -39.54 27.10
CA SER A 137 -23.84 -40.41 26.74
C SER A 137 -23.50 -40.37 25.25
N PRO A 138 -23.19 -39.19 24.68
CA PRO A 138 -23.19 -39.00 23.23
C PRO A 138 -22.06 -39.75 22.52
N LYS A 139 -22.41 -40.56 21.51
CA LYS A 139 -21.49 -41.22 20.58
C LYS A 139 -21.46 -40.46 19.25
N VAL A 140 -20.47 -39.55 19.10
CA VAL A 140 -20.35 -38.68 17.92
C VAL A 140 -19.22 -39.17 16.99
N GLN A 141 -19.58 -39.95 15.98
CA GLN A 141 -18.68 -40.54 14.98
C GLN A 141 -19.24 -40.43 13.54
N PRO A 142 -19.53 -39.22 13.03
CA PRO A 142 -20.03 -39.06 11.66
C PRO A 142 -18.98 -39.45 10.60
N LEU A 143 -19.45 -39.89 9.43
CA LEU A 143 -18.59 -40.19 8.26
C LEU A 143 -18.15 -38.91 7.53
N HIS A 144 -18.94 -37.85 7.59
CA HIS A 144 -18.67 -36.53 7.02
C HIS A 144 -17.60 -35.79 7.85
N ARG A 145 -16.42 -35.61 7.24
CA ARG A 145 -15.23 -35.04 7.91
C ARG A 145 -14.85 -33.65 7.44
N GLU A 146 -15.33 -33.24 6.28
CA GLU A 146 -15.01 -31.95 5.69
C GLU A 146 -15.50 -30.79 6.58
N PRO A 147 -14.69 -29.73 6.76
CA PRO A 147 -15.13 -28.55 7.49
C PRO A 147 -16.13 -27.74 6.66
N PHE A 148 -17.15 -27.20 7.31
CA PHE A 148 -18.00 -26.18 6.70
C PHE A 148 -17.28 -24.83 6.74
N GLU A 149 -17.39 -24.06 5.65
CA GLU A 149 -16.88 -22.69 5.63
C GLU A 149 -17.55 -21.84 6.71
N TYR A 150 -18.89 -21.87 6.73
CA TYR A 150 -19.71 -21.16 7.71
C TYR A 150 -21.03 -21.89 7.92
N MET A 151 -21.42 -22.06 9.18
CA MET A 151 -22.66 -22.70 9.58
C MET A 151 -23.35 -21.89 10.66
N VAL A 152 -24.68 -21.78 10.56
CA VAL A 152 -25.50 -20.99 11.49
C VAL A 152 -26.64 -21.85 12.00
N GLN A 153 -26.78 -21.88 13.31
CA GLN A 153 -28.01 -22.22 14.00
C GLN A 153 -28.78 -20.91 14.17
N TYR A 154 -29.98 -20.81 13.61
CA TYR A 154 -30.74 -19.56 13.64
C TYR A 154 -32.18 -19.80 14.06
N LYS A 155 -32.55 -19.34 15.26
CA LYS A 155 -33.88 -19.55 15.86
C LYS A 155 -34.29 -21.04 15.85
N GLU A 156 -33.33 -21.92 16.08
CA GLU A 156 -33.53 -23.37 16.15
C GLU A 156 -33.15 -23.87 17.54
N THR A 157 -33.83 -24.91 18.02
CA THR A 157 -33.36 -25.68 19.18
C THR A 157 -32.10 -26.45 18.81
N ALA A 158 -31.38 -26.98 19.80
CA ALA A 158 -30.19 -27.78 19.54
C ALA A 158 -30.56 -29.07 18.79
N TRP A 159 -31.72 -29.65 19.11
CA TRP A 159 -32.24 -30.82 18.40
C TRP A 159 -32.58 -30.52 16.94
N ALA A 160 -33.38 -29.48 16.68
CA ALA A 160 -33.78 -29.10 15.33
C ALA A 160 -32.56 -28.79 14.44
N PHE A 161 -31.58 -28.07 15.00
CA PHE A 161 -30.33 -27.80 14.30
C PHE A 161 -29.52 -29.07 14.01
N LEU A 162 -29.40 -29.99 14.98
CA LEU A 162 -28.71 -31.26 14.76
C LEU A 162 -29.44 -32.13 13.73
N GLN A 163 -30.77 -32.23 13.78
CA GLN A 163 -31.58 -32.93 12.77
C GLN A 163 -31.31 -32.37 11.38
N ARG A 164 -31.36 -31.04 11.22
CA ARG A 164 -31.08 -30.40 9.94
C ARG A 164 -29.65 -30.71 9.50
N LEU A 165 -28.68 -30.40 10.34
CA LEU A 165 -27.26 -30.52 10.01
C LEU A 165 -26.85 -31.96 9.67
N THR A 166 -27.30 -32.97 10.42
CA THR A 166 -26.97 -34.37 10.14
C THR A 166 -27.69 -34.86 8.89
N ALA A 167 -28.98 -34.56 8.69
CA ALA A 167 -29.71 -34.94 7.48
C ALA A 167 -29.08 -34.31 6.22
N GLU A 168 -28.66 -33.05 6.33
CA GLU A 168 -27.97 -32.32 5.28
C GLU A 168 -26.62 -32.95 4.87
N CYS A 169 -25.96 -33.64 5.80
CA CYS A 169 -24.72 -34.38 5.56
C CYS A 169 -24.94 -35.87 5.23
N GLY A 170 -26.18 -36.36 5.31
CA GLY A 170 -26.51 -37.79 5.18
C GLY A 170 -26.01 -38.63 6.35
N GLU A 171 -25.99 -38.05 7.56
CA GLU A 171 -25.52 -38.69 8.79
C GLU A 171 -26.69 -39.10 9.67
N TRP A 172 -26.56 -40.23 10.34
CA TRP A 172 -27.58 -40.76 11.23
C TRP A 172 -27.64 -39.98 12.54
N LEU A 173 -28.85 -39.78 13.07
CA LEU A 173 -29.13 -39.16 14.37
C LEU A 173 -30.25 -39.95 15.06
N PHE A 174 -29.97 -40.61 16.19
CA PHE A 174 -30.98 -41.38 16.92
C PHE A 174 -30.53 -41.69 18.36
N TRP A 175 -31.48 -42.13 19.19
CA TRP A 175 -31.21 -42.67 20.51
C TRP A 175 -31.15 -44.20 20.44
N ASP A 176 -30.04 -44.84 20.82
CA ASP A 176 -29.92 -46.32 20.73
C ASP A 176 -30.63 -47.08 21.88
N GLY A 177 -31.36 -46.35 22.73
CA GLY A 177 -31.93 -46.85 23.99
C GLY A 177 -31.13 -46.41 25.22
N ARG A 178 -29.84 -46.11 25.07
CA ARG A 178 -28.94 -45.67 26.16
C ARG A 178 -28.04 -44.48 25.83
N ASN A 179 -27.75 -44.25 24.55
CA ASN A 179 -26.81 -43.25 24.06
C ASN A 179 -27.41 -42.47 22.89
N LEU A 180 -27.10 -41.18 22.81
CA LEU A 180 -27.34 -40.39 21.61
C LEU A 180 -26.27 -40.70 20.58
N VAL A 181 -26.66 -41.19 19.40
CA VAL A 181 -25.76 -41.58 18.32
C VAL A 181 -25.83 -40.54 17.19
N ILE A 182 -24.66 -40.03 16.79
CA ILE A 182 -24.46 -39.23 15.58
C ILE A 182 -23.42 -39.94 14.71
N GLY A 183 -23.85 -40.51 13.59
CA GLY A 183 -23.05 -41.40 12.75
C GLY A 183 -23.68 -42.79 12.59
N PRO A 184 -23.13 -43.63 11.70
CA PRO A 184 -23.77 -44.88 11.28
C PRO A 184 -24.08 -45.82 12.46
N PRO A 185 -25.17 -46.61 12.41
CA PRO A 185 -25.51 -47.55 13.48
C PRO A 185 -24.47 -48.64 13.68
N ASP A 186 -24.29 -49.09 14.92
CA ASP A 186 -23.42 -50.21 15.29
C ASP A 186 -24.02 -51.53 14.75
N GLY A 187 -23.58 -51.94 13.56
CA GLY A 187 -24.19 -53.03 12.79
C GLY A 187 -23.75 -54.45 13.14
N THR A 188 -23.29 -54.69 14.37
CA THR A 188 -22.73 -55.98 14.84
C THR A 188 -23.78 -56.95 15.37
N GLU A 189 -24.84 -56.44 16.00
CA GLU A 189 -25.91 -57.28 16.54
C GLU A 189 -27.01 -57.52 15.49
N LYS A 190 -27.30 -58.81 15.25
CA LYS A 190 -28.33 -59.27 14.31
C LYS A 190 -29.36 -60.11 15.05
N THR A 191 -30.63 -59.76 14.88
CA THR A 191 -31.76 -60.53 15.41
C THR A 191 -32.42 -61.29 14.27
N LYS A 192 -32.32 -62.62 14.32
CA LYS A 192 -32.93 -63.50 13.31
C LYS A 192 -34.41 -63.68 13.64
N LEU A 193 -35.27 -63.39 12.66
CA LEU A 193 -36.71 -63.45 12.77
C LEU A 193 -37.28 -64.49 11.80
N PHE A 194 -37.84 -65.57 12.35
CA PHE A 194 -38.55 -66.58 11.58
C PHE A 194 -40.04 -66.22 11.40
N TYR A 195 -40.48 -66.10 10.16
CA TYR A 195 -41.89 -65.95 9.79
C TYR A 195 -42.71 -67.15 10.24
N GLY A 196 -43.88 -66.91 10.85
CA GLY A 196 -44.72 -67.93 11.46
C GLY A 196 -44.33 -68.34 12.88
N SER A 197 -43.16 -67.90 13.37
CA SER A 197 -42.72 -68.11 14.76
C SER A 197 -42.82 -66.79 15.55
N HIS A 198 -41.71 -66.07 15.69
CA HIS A 198 -41.64 -64.76 16.35
C HIS A 198 -41.93 -63.58 15.40
N LEU A 199 -42.01 -63.79 14.08
CA LEU A 199 -42.50 -62.79 13.12
C LEU A 199 -43.88 -63.21 12.60
N SER A 200 -44.90 -62.45 12.98
CA SER A 200 -46.29 -62.77 12.65
C SER A 200 -46.78 -62.16 11.34
N HIS A 201 -46.16 -61.07 10.92
CA HIS A 201 -46.50 -60.37 9.69
C HIS A 201 -45.26 -59.60 9.22
N PHE A 202 -45.01 -59.57 7.92
CA PHE A 202 -44.15 -58.57 7.30
C PHE A 202 -44.69 -58.20 5.92
N SER A 203 -44.36 -57.00 5.47
CA SER A 203 -44.62 -56.53 4.10
C SER A 203 -43.43 -55.73 3.59
N ILE A 204 -43.04 -55.95 2.33
CA ILE A 204 -41.99 -55.19 1.65
C ILE A 204 -42.67 -54.28 0.64
N ASN A 205 -42.41 -52.99 0.75
CA ASN A 205 -42.98 -51.98 -0.11
C ASN A 205 -41.90 -51.38 -1.02
N LEU A 206 -42.25 -51.23 -2.31
CA LEU A 206 -41.42 -50.60 -3.35
C LEU A 206 -42.14 -49.36 -3.87
N ASN A 207 -41.57 -48.18 -3.64
CA ASN A 207 -42.13 -46.90 -4.03
C ASN A 207 -41.17 -46.14 -4.93
N ALA A 208 -41.63 -45.78 -6.13
CA ALA A 208 -40.90 -44.85 -6.98
C ALA A 208 -40.91 -43.43 -6.37
N ARG A 209 -39.75 -42.76 -6.36
CA ARG A 209 -39.58 -41.39 -5.87
C ARG A 209 -38.76 -40.54 -6.85
N PRO A 210 -38.98 -39.22 -6.92
CA PRO A 210 -38.20 -38.34 -7.78
C PRO A 210 -36.79 -38.11 -7.22
N ALA A 211 -35.83 -38.90 -7.68
CA ALA A 211 -34.42 -38.87 -7.25
C ALA A 211 -33.47 -38.47 -8.39
N GLY A 212 -33.89 -37.51 -9.24
CA GLY A 212 -33.14 -36.98 -10.38
C GLY A 212 -32.96 -35.45 -10.36
N MET A 213 -32.92 -34.83 -9.18
CA MET A 213 -32.85 -33.38 -9.00
C MET A 213 -31.46 -32.83 -9.33
N GLN A 214 -31.42 -31.70 -10.06
CA GLN A 214 -30.21 -30.92 -10.32
C GLN A 214 -30.17 -29.67 -9.43
N TYR A 215 -28.96 -29.23 -9.10
CA TYR A 215 -28.69 -28.07 -8.27
C TYR A 215 -27.80 -27.09 -9.01
N MET A 216 -28.11 -25.80 -8.91
CA MET A 216 -27.34 -24.73 -9.55
C MET A 216 -26.90 -23.70 -8.52
N GLY A 217 -25.66 -23.24 -8.62
CA GLY A 217 -25.11 -22.19 -7.76
C GLY A 217 -24.16 -21.30 -8.54
N TRP A 218 -24.16 -20.02 -8.20
CA TRP A 218 -23.24 -19.03 -8.74
C TRP A 218 -22.02 -18.89 -7.82
N ASP A 219 -20.85 -19.22 -8.32
CA ASP A 219 -19.59 -18.89 -7.65
C ASP A 219 -19.14 -17.50 -8.12
N TYR A 220 -19.19 -16.53 -7.20
CA TYR A 220 -18.77 -15.17 -7.49
C TYR A 220 -17.25 -14.99 -7.55
N GLN A 221 -16.47 -15.91 -6.96
CA GLN A 221 -15.00 -15.83 -6.97
C GLN A 221 -14.45 -16.26 -8.33
N SER A 222 -14.95 -17.35 -8.90
CA SER A 222 -14.60 -17.76 -10.27
C SER A 222 -15.46 -17.11 -11.36
N SER A 223 -16.57 -16.43 -10.98
CA SER A 223 -17.58 -15.89 -11.90
C SER A 223 -18.17 -16.96 -12.82
N GLN A 224 -18.50 -18.13 -12.26
CA GLN A 224 -19.05 -19.26 -13.00
C GLN A 224 -20.36 -19.76 -12.39
N LEU A 225 -21.29 -20.14 -13.26
CA LEU A 225 -22.46 -20.91 -12.88
C LEU A 225 -22.09 -22.40 -12.87
N HIS A 226 -22.24 -23.04 -11.73
CA HIS A 226 -22.09 -24.48 -11.61
C HIS A 226 -23.47 -25.13 -11.59
N THR A 227 -23.74 -26.03 -12.55
CA THR A 227 -24.96 -26.86 -12.57
C THR A 227 -24.57 -28.31 -12.32
N SER A 228 -25.20 -28.96 -11.34
CA SER A 228 -24.87 -30.34 -10.99
C SER A 228 -25.38 -31.35 -12.01
N ARG A 229 -24.75 -32.52 -12.04
CA ARG A 229 -25.15 -33.68 -12.85
C ARG A 229 -25.06 -34.94 -11.97
N PRO A 230 -26.14 -35.34 -11.28
CA PRO A 230 -26.14 -36.60 -10.54
C PRO A 230 -26.07 -37.77 -11.52
N LEU A 231 -25.09 -38.66 -11.34
CA LEU A 231 -24.96 -39.89 -12.12
C LEU A 231 -25.61 -41.04 -11.35
N SER A 232 -26.41 -41.88 -12.02
CA SER A 232 -27.14 -42.98 -11.38
C SER A 232 -26.21 -43.91 -10.59
N GLU A 233 -25.08 -44.32 -11.17
CA GLU A 233 -24.08 -45.15 -10.50
C GLU A 233 -23.58 -44.54 -9.18
N SER A 234 -23.29 -43.23 -9.19
CA SER A 234 -22.85 -42.51 -8.00
C SER A 234 -23.95 -42.44 -6.94
N VAL A 235 -25.22 -42.30 -7.36
CA VAL A 235 -26.37 -42.31 -6.45
C VAL A 235 -26.56 -43.71 -5.84
N HIS A 236 -26.49 -44.77 -6.64
CA HIS A 236 -26.61 -46.16 -6.18
C HIS A 236 -25.55 -46.47 -5.12
N GLN A 237 -24.28 -46.17 -5.43
CA GLN A 237 -23.16 -46.40 -4.54
C GLN A 237 -23.27 -45.58 -3.25
N LYS A 238 -23.65 -44.29 -3.36
CA LYS A 238 -23.73 -43.40 -2.21
C LYS A 238 -24.90 -43.76 -1.27
N ALA A 239 -26.02 -44.21 -1.82
CA ALA A 239 -27.17 -44.68 -1.04
C ALA A 239 -26.96 -46.09 -0.45
N GLY A 240 -26.21 -46.95 -1.13
CA GLY A 240 -26.10 -48.38 -0.80
C GLY A 240 -27.30 -49.20 -1.30
N LEU A 241 -27.83 -48.85 -2.48
CA LEU A 241 -28.96 -49.58 -3.07
C LEU A 241 -28.55 -51.02 -3.38
N ASN A 242 -29.43 -51.97 -3.08
CA ASN A 242 -29.30 -53.34 -3.55
C ASN A 242 -29.94 -53.48 -4.95
N SER A 243 -29.87 -54.68 -5.54
CA SER A 243 -30.42 -54.96 -6.87
C SER A 243 -31.92 -54.64 -7.02
N LEU A 244 -32.70 -54.68 -5.93
CA LEU A 244 -34.10 -54.28 -5.93
C LEU A 244 -34.23 -52.75 -5.96
N GLY A 245 -33.42 -52.05 -5.16
CA GLY A 245 -33.39 -50.58 -5.08
C GLY A 245 -32.96 -49.95 -6.40
N GLU A 246 -31.92 -50.49 -7.03
CA GLU A 246 -31.44 -50.04 -8.35
C GLU A 246 -32.55 -50.12 -9.41
N LYS A 247 -33.27 -51.26 -9.47
CA LYS A 247 -34.39 -51.43 -10.41
C LYS A 247 -35.52 -50.43 -10.15
N VAL A 248 -35.87 -50.20 -8.89
CA VAL A 248 -36.92 -49.21 -8.53
C VAL A 248 -36.46 -47.80 -8.90
N TYR A 249 -35.19 -47.47 -8.65
CA TYR A 249 -34.60 -46.17 -9.01
C TYR A 249 -34.61 -45.93 -10.53
N GLU A 250 -34.16 -46.91 -11.32
CA GLU A 250 -34.18 -46.84 -12.79
C GLU A 250 -35.61 -46.64 -13.33
N LYS A 251 -36.58 -47.39 -12.80
CA LYS A 251 -37.99 -47.20 -13.17
C LYS A 251 -38.53 -45.87 -12.71
N ALA A 252 -38.16 -45.39 -11.53
CA ALA A 252 -38.55 -44.08 -11.03
C ALA A 252 -38.07 -42.96 -11.96
N GLN A 253 -36.88 -43.05 -12.55
CA GLN A 253 -36.41 -42.06 -13.53
C GLN A 253 -37.23 -42.06 -14.82
N THR A 254 -37.88 -43.16 -15.19
CA THR A 254 -38.81 -43.19 -16.34
C THR A 254 -40.16 -42.55 -16.02
N ILE A 255 -40.62 -42.66 -14.76
CA ILE A 255 -41.88 -42.05 -14.28
C ILE A 255 -41.68 -40.54 -14.09
N TYR A 256 -40.58 -40.16 -13.43
CA TYR A 256 -40.17 -38.79 -13.15
C TYR A 256 -39.08 -38.36 -14.13
N ALA A 257 -39.42 -38.34 -15.42
CA ALA A 257 -38.46 -38.06 -16.49
C ALA A 257 -37.90 -36.62 -16.48
N THR A 258 -38.63 -35.68 -15.89
CA THR A 258 -38.13 -34.32 -15.68
C THR A 258 -37.01 -34.31 -14.64
N GLN A 259 -35.94 -33.56 -14.89
CA GLN A 259 -34.88 -33.27 -13.91
C GLN A 259 -35.02 -31.81 -13.45
N PRO A 260 -35.79 -31.54 -12.37
CA PRO A 260 -35.96 -30.18 -11.87
C PRO A 260 -34.62 -29.59 -11.43
N LYS A 261 -34.44 -28.30 -11.68
CA LYS A 261 -33.27 -27.54 -11.26
C LYS A 261 -33.62 -26.66 -10.07
N GLN A 262 -32.86 -26.76 -8.98
CA GLN A 262 -33.04 -25.95 -7.79
C GLN A 262 -31.83 -25.05 -7.56
N TRP A 263 -32.08 -23.83 -7.07
CA TRP A 263 -31.00 -22.94 -6.66
C TRP A 263 -30.39 -23.42 -5.35
N ASN A 264 -29.06 -23.45 -5.28
CA ASN A 264 -28.31 -23.88 -4.13
C ASN A 264 -27.75 -22.67 -3.36
N PHE A 265 -28.20 -22.51 -2.12
CA PHE A 265 -27.70 -21.50 -1.19
C PHE A 265 -26.57 -22.02 -0.27
N ARG A 266 -26.05 -23.23 -0.46
CA ARG A 266 -24.85 -23.74 0.24
C ARG A 266 -23.56 -23.17 -0.34
N PHE A 267 -22.50 -23.19 0.46
CA PHE A 267 -21.13 -23.01 -0.06
C PHE A 267 -20.74 -24.23 -0.89
N ALA A 268 -20.38 -23.96 -2.15
CA ALA A 268 -20.03 -24.95 -3.15
C ALA A 268 -19.33 -24.22 -4.29
N ASP A 269 -18.04 -23.95 -4.07
CA ASP A 269 -17.18 -23.09 -4.88
C ASP A 269 -16.54 -23.86 -6.04
N SER A 270 -17.08 -25.05 -6.33
CA SER A 270 -16.64 -25.86 -7.45
C SER A 270 -17.77 -26.74 -7.99
N LYS A 271 -17.65 -27.08 -9.27
CA LYS A 271 -18.52 -28.07 -9.92
C LYS A 271 -18.56 -29.41 -9.18
N LYS A 272 -17.41 -29.86 -8.66
CA LYS A 272 -17.29 -31.14 -7.92
C LYS A 272 -18.16 -31.12 -6.66
N GLN A 273 -18.07 -30.07 -5.84
CA GLN A 273 -18.89 -29.96 -4.63
C GLN A 273 -20.39 -29.89 -4.94
N GLN A 274 -20.78 -29.21 -6.02
CA GLN A 274 -22.18 -29.19 -6.48
C GLN A 274 -22.67 -30.58 -6.91
N ASP A 275 -21.83 -31.37 -7.60
CA ASP A 275 -22.15 -32.75 -7.99
C ASP A 275 -22.25 -33.69 -6.80
N GLU A 276 -21.34 -33.58 -5.84
CA GLU A 276 -21.34 -34.37 -4.60
C GLU A 276 -22.60 -34.08 -3.77
N MET A 277 -22.98 -32.81 -3.62
CA MET A 277 -24.21 -32.42 -2.92
C MET A 277 -25.46 -32.95 -3.63
N ALA A 278 -25.53 -32.83 -4.96
CA ALA A 278 -26.65 -33.35 -5.74
C ALA A 278 -26.75 -34.88 -5.63
N THR A 279 -25.61 -35.57 -5.71
CA THR A 279 -25.55 -37.03 -5.55
C THR A 279 -26.04 -37.44 -4.16
N LEU A 280 -25.58 -36.76 -3.11
CA LEU A 280 -26.02 -37.02 -1.74
C LEU A 280 -27.53 -36.83 -1.58
N ARG A 281 -28.10 -35.71 -2.05
CA ARG A 281 -29.55 -35.44 -1.91
C ARG A 281 -30.41 -36.44 -2.69
N ASN A 282 -30.01 -36.81 -3.90
CA ASN A 282 -30.71 -37.83 -4.67
C ASN A 282 -30.57 -39.22 -4.03
N ALA A 283 -29.40 -39.53 -3.45
CA ALA A 283 -29.18 -40.75 -2.69
C ALA A 283 -30.07 -40.82 -1.45
N MET A 284 -30.18 -39.74 -0.66
CA MET A 284 -31.11 -39.63 0.46
C MET A 284 -32.56 -39.94 0.06
N GLU A 285 -33.06 -39.38 -1.04
CA GLU A 285 -34.42 -39.69 -1.53
C GLU A 285 -34.57 -41.16 -1.98
N SER A 286 -33.54 -41.74 -2.60
CA SER A 286 -33.55 -43.14 -3.05
C SER A 286 -33.60 -44.14 -1.89
N THR A 287 -33.03 -43.82 -0.72
CA THR A 287 -33.07 -44.71 0.47
C THR A 287 -34.49 -45.00 0.97
N ARG A 288 -35.46 -44.16 0.59
CA ARG A 288 -36.87 -44.25 0.98
C ARG A 288 -37.72 -45.01 -0.04
N MET A 289 -37.11 -45.58 -1.09
CA MET A 289 -37.81 -46.34 -2.12
C MET A 289 -38.18 -47.75 -1.67
N ILE A 290 -37.47 -48.31 -0.69
CA ILE A 290 -37.72 -49.65 -0.15
C ILE A 290 -37.86 -49.55 1.37
N HIS A 291 -38.98 -50.03 1.90
CA HIS A 291 -39.13 -50.24 3.33
C HIS A 291 -39.90 -51.54 3.60
N LEU A 292 -39.56 -52.17 4.70
CA LEU A 292 -40.24 -53.32 5.26
C LEU A 292 -40.99 -52.88 6.51
N THR A 293 -42.26 -53.28 6.65
CA THR A 293 -42.98 -53.20 7.93
C THR A 293 -43.18 -54.61 8.47
N GLY A 294 -43.07 -54.78 9.79
CA GLY A 294 -43.18 -56.10 10.43
C GLY A 294 -43.83 -56.04 11.80
N LYS A 295 -44.44 -57.16 12.21
CA LYS A 295 -44.98 -57.36 13.57
C LYS A 295 -44.34 -58.58 14.20
N SER A 296 -43.56 -58.36 15.27
CA SER A 296 -42.80 -59.40 15.95
C SER A 296 -43.14 -59.52 17.44
N GLY A 297 -42.89 -60.70 18.02
CA GLY A 297 -42.87 -60.95 19.46
C GLY A 297 -41.45 -60.97 20.05
N HIS A 298 -40.41 -60.61 19.30
CA HIS A 298 -39.03 -60.69 19.77
C HIS A 298 -38.58 -59.39 20.47
N PRO A 299 -38.20 -59.39 21.77
CA PRO A 299 -37.82 -58.18 22.50
C PRO A 299 -36.47 -57.59 22.11
N GLY A 300 -35.52 -58.43 21.66
CA GLY A 300 -34.20 -57.98 21.17
C GLY A 300 -34.20 -57.25 19.81
N LEU A 301 -35.32 -56.69 19.36
CA LEU A 301 -35.34 -55.76 18.22
C LEU A 301 -35.18 -54.34 18.77
N ALA A 302 -34.26 -53.57 18.20
CA ALA A 302 -33.98 -52.20 18.62
C ALA A 302 -33.74 -51.30 17.41
N ILE A 303 -33.95 -50.00 17.59
CA ILE A 303 -33.62 -49.01 16.58
C ILE A 303 -32.12 -49.03 16.25
N GLY A 304 -31.77 -48.96 14.97
CA GLY A 304 -30.39 -49.07 14.52
C GLY A 304 -29.82 -50.50 14.50
N ALA A 305 -30.55 -51.51 14.97
CA ALA A 305 -30.16 -52.92 14.89
C ALA A 305 -30.61 -53.57 13.56
N LYS A 306 -29.98 -54.70 13.21
CA LYS A 306 -30.30 -55.46 12.00
C LYS A 306 -31.24 -56.63 12.32
N ALA A 307 -32.31 -56.76 11.54
CA ALA A 307 -33.21 -57.90 11.53
C ALA A 307 -32.94 -58.76 10.28
N GLU A 308 -32.65 -60.04 10.48
CA GLU A 308 -32.54 -61.02 9.40
C GLU A 308 -33.88 -61.74 9.28
N ILE A 309 -34.58 -61.57 8.15
CA ILE A 309 -35.89 -62.16 7.93
C ILE A 309 -35.73 -63.50 7.22
N ALA A 310 -36.15 -64.57 7.88
CA ALA A 310 -36.12 -65.91 7.35
C ALA A 310 -37.48 -66.60 7.51
N ASN A 311 -37.70 -67.65 6.75
CA ASN A 311 -38.87 -68.51 6.85
C ASN A 311 -38.43 -69.97 6.71
N MET A 312 -39.20 -70.86 7.32
CA MET A 312 -39.11 -72.29 7.04
C MET A 312 -40.27 -72.60 6.09
N ASN A 313 -39.98 -72.89 4.83
CA ASN A 313 -41.03 -73.12 3.86
C ASN A 313 -41.84 -74.35 4.29
N VAL A 314 -43.13 -74.14 4.50
CA VAL A 314 -44.05 -75.13 5.09
C VAL A 314 -44.33 -76.31 4.14
N PHE A 315 -43.98 -76.18 2.86
CA PHE A 315 -44.25 -77.18 1.82
C PHE A 315 -43.06 -78.11 1.53
N ASN A 316 -41.81 -77.63 1.62
CA ASN A 316 -40.61 -78.42 1.32
C ASN A 316 -39.61 -78.50 2.50
N GLY A 317 -39.81 -77.73 3.57
CA GLY A 317 -38.91 -77.69 4.72
C GLY A 317 -37.59 -76.94 4.48
N ASP A 318 -37.45 -76.28 3.31
CA ASP A 318 -36.25 -75.50 3.01
C ASP A 318 -36.27 -74.15 3.73
N ALA A 319 -35.11 -73.68 4.16
CA ALA A 319 -34.96 -72.33 4.70
C ALA A 319 -35.01 -71.30 3.55
N GLU A 320 -35.95 -70.38 3.62
CA GLU A 320 -36.04 -69.22 2.73
C GLU A 320 -35.54 -67.96 3.46
N GLU A 321 -34.62 -67.23 2.84
CA GLU A 321 -34.11 -65.96 3.35
C GLU A 321 -34.72 -64.80 2.56
N TYR A 322 -35.36 -63.86 3.26
CA TYR A 322 -35.98 -62.67 2.66
C TYR A 322 -35.12 -61.39 2.81
N GLY A 323 -33.91 -61.54 3.36
CA GLY A 323 -32.88 -60.50 3.44
C GLY A 323 -32.67 -59.91 4.82
N GLU A 324 -31.65 -59.04 4.91
CA GLU A 324 -31.28 -58.31 6.12
C GLU A 324 -31.76 -56.87 6.04
N TYR A 325 -32.44 -56.40 7.10
CA TYR A 325 -33.04 -55.07 7.17
C TYR A 325 -32.60 -54.34 8.44
N LEU A 326 -32.38 -53.03 8.34
CA LEU A 326 -32.01 -52.14 9.43
C LEU A 326 -33.25 -51.43 9.97
N ILE A 327 -33.51 -51.55 11.28
CA ILE A 327 -34.70 -50.99 11.93
C ILE A 327 -34.55 -49.47 12.10
N THR A 328 -35.53 -48.72 11.61
CA THR A 328 -35.55 -47.24 11.65
C THR A 328 -36.69 -46.69 12.50
N GLU A 329 -37.72 -47.50 12.76
CA GLU A 329 -38.84 -47.19 13.64
C GLU A 329 -39.31 -48.47 14.33
N ILE A 330 -39.63 -48.41 15.62
CA ILE A 330 -40.19 -49.53 16.35
C ILE A 330 -41.10 -49.07 17.49
N ASN A 331 -42.25 -49.73 17.60
CA ASN A 331 -43.25 -49.52 18.65
C ASN A 331 -43.37 -50.81 19.47
N HIS A 332 -43.04 -50.74 20.74
CA HIS A 332 -43.08 -51.85 21.70
C HIS A 332 -44.33 -51.76 22.57
N PHE A 333 -44.92 -52.90 22.90
CA PHE A 333 -46.02 -53.02 23.86
C PHE A 333 -45.88 -54.28 24.70
N VAL A 334 -46.08 -54.16 26.01
CA VAL A 334 -46.21 -55.30 26.93
C VAL A 334 -47.31 -55.02 27.96
N ASP A 335 -48.06 -56.06 28.33
CA ASP A 335 -49.11 -56.01 29.35
C ASP A 335 -48.70 -56.75 30.63
N THR A 336 -49.59 -56.76 31.63
CA THR A 336 -49.38 -57.42 32.92
C THR A 336 -49.12 -58.93 32.85
N LYS A 337 -49.53 -59.60 31.76
CA LYS A 337 -49.33 -61.04 31.58
C LYS A 337 -47.95 -61.35 31.02
N GLY A 338 -47.19 -60.32 30.65
CA GLY A 338 -45.92 -60.45 29.93
C GLY A 338 -46.12 -60.70 28.43
N ASP A 339 -47.32 -60.48 27.89
CA ASP A 339 -47.62 -60.62 26.46
C ASP A 339 -46.99 -59.46 25.70
N TYR A 340 -45.80 -59.71 25.14
CA TYR A 340 -45.04 -58.70 24.41
C TYR A 340 -45.28 -58.77 22.90
N SER A 341 -45.37 -57.60 22.28
CA SER A 341 -45.31 -57.46 20.83
C SER A 341 -44.67 -56.14 20.42
N ASN A 342 -44.13 -56.11 19.20
CA ASN A 342 -43.69 -54.89 18.56
C ASN A 342 -44.14 -54.80 17.10
N GLN A 343 -44.19 -53.58 16.60
CA GLN A 343 -44.34 -53.25 15.20
C GLN A 343 -43.16 -52.39 14.78
N PHE A 344 -42.50 -52.73 13.68
CA PHE A 344 -41.29 -52.03 13.24
C PHE A 344 -41.32 -51.71 11.75
N THR A 345 -40.61 -50.64 11.40
CA THR A 345 -40.27 -50.27 10.03
C THR A 345 -38.76 -50.40 9.87
N ALA A 346 -38.33 -50.97 8.75
CA ALA A 346 -36.93 -51.20 8.45
C ALA A 346 -36.63 -50.92 6.97
N ILE A 347 -35.37 -50.68 6.64
CA ILE A 347 -34.86 -50.52 5.28
C ILE A 347 -33.84 -51.62 4.97
N PRO A 348 -33.50 -51.93 3.70
CA PRO A 348 -32.43 -52.88 3.41
C PRO A 348 -31.13 -52.49 4.14
N SER A 349 -30.47 -53.46 4.76
CA SER A 349 -29.26 -53.22 5.58
C SER A 349 -28.04 -52.74 4.78
N SER A 350 -28.08 -52.84 3.44
CA SER A 350 -27.07 -52.29 2.54
C SER A 350 -27.11 -50.76 2.46
N ILE A 351 -28.23 -50.13 2.84
CA ILE A 351 -28.41 -48.69 2.79
C ILE A 351 -27.45 -48.02 3.78
N GLN A 352 -26.70 -47.02 3.30
CA GLN A 352 -25.67 -46.32 4.05
C GLN A 352 -26.15 -45.00 4.67
N LEU A 353 -27.19 -44.39 4.09
CA LEU A 353 -27.71 -43.08 4.48
C LEU A 353 -29.06 -43.22 5.21
N PRO A 354 -29.39 -42.34 6.16
CA PRO A 354 -30.66 -42.41 6.87
C PRO A 354 -31.84 -42.04 5.95
N PRO A 355 -32.97 -42.77 6.02
CA PRO A 355 -34.16 -42.54 5.18
C PRO A 355 -35.03 -41.39 5.68
N VAL A 356 -34.45 -40.20 5.80
CA VAL A 356 -35.10 -39.00 6.32
C VAL A 356 -35.25 -37.92 5.25
N THR A 357 -36.27 -37.08 5.42
CA THR A 357 -36.40 -35.86 4.62
C THR A 357 -35.50 -34.80 5.25
N ILE A 358 -34.71 -34.10 4.44
CA ILE A 358 -33.86 -33.02 4.93
C ILE A 358 -34.76 -31.88 5.43
N PRO A 359 -34.68 -31.47 6.70
CA PRO A 359 -35.41 -30.32 7.21
C PRO A 359 -35.12 -29.04 6.41
N GLU A 360 -36.10 -28.16 6.28
CA GLU A 360 -35.90 -26.88 5.61
C GLU A 360 -34.88 -26.02 6.37
N SER A 361 -34.07 -25.26 5.62
CA SER A 361 -33.17 -24.29 6.24
C SER A 361 -33.99 -23.17 6.89
N PRO A 362 -33.56 -22.66 8.06
CA PRO A 362 -34.24 -21.54 8.71
C PRO A 362 -34.18 -20.30 7.82
N VAL A 363 -35.27 -19.51 7.84
CA VAL A 363 -35.38 -18.23 7.13
C VAL A 363 -34.81 -17.15 8.03
N CYS A 364 -33.85 -16.38 7.52
CA CYS A 364 -33.18 -15.31 8.23
C CYS A 364 -33.51 -13.95 7.61
N GLU A 365 -34.26 -13.14 8.35
CA GLU A 365 -34.57 -11.77 7.97
C GLU A 365 -33.33 -10.86 7.99
N ALA A 366 -33.41 -9.70 7.33
CA ALA A 366 -32.34 -8.71 7.39
C ALA A 366 -32.11 -8.18 8.81
N GLN A 367 -30.85 -7.95 9.17
CA GLN A 367 -30.45 -7.56 10.53
C GLN A 367 -29.34 -6.52 10.54
N SER A 368 -29.26 -5.73 11.60
CA SER A 368 -28.08 -4.90 11.89
C SER A 368 -26.92 -5.75 12.42
N ALA A 369 -25.71 -5.35 12.05
CA ALA A 369 -24.45 -5.93 12.51
C ALA A 369 -23.36 -4.86 12.58
N ILE A 370 -22.28 -5.14 13.30
CA ILE A 370 -21.15 -4.23 13.44
C ILE A 370 -19.98 -4.73 12.60
N VAL A 371 -19.33 -3.83 11.85
CA VAL A 371 -18.13 -4.17 11.06
C VAL A 371 -16.96 -4.46 11.99
N THR A 372 -16.34 -5.63 11.78
CA THR A 372 -15.19 -6.12 12.56
C THR A 372 -13.90 -6.18 11.75
N ASP A 373 -14.00 -6.26 10.42
CA ASP A 373 -12.86 -6.22 9.51
C ASP A 373 -13.31 -5.68 8.14
N ASN A 374 -12.51 -4.80 7.56
CA ASN A 374 -12.75 -4.21 6.24
C ASN A 374 -11.53 -4.30 5.30
N HIS A 375 -10.48 -5.06 5.71
CA HIS A 375 -9.29 -5.28 4.90
C HIS A 375 -9.35 -6.61 4.15
N ASP A 376 -10.21 -6.69 3.13
CA ASP A 376 -10.40 -7.91 2.34
C ASP A 376 -9.09 -8.36 1.66
N PRO A 377 -8.52 -9.54 2.02
CA PRO A 377 -7.25 -10.01 1.49
C PRO A 377 -7.31 -10.35 -0.01
N GLN A 378 -8.51 -10.52 -0.59
CA GLN A 378 -8.71 -10.77 -2.01
C GLN A 378 -9.02 -9.50 -2.81
N GLY A 379 -9.16 -8.34 -2.15
CA GLY A 379 -9.42 -7.07 -2.83
C GLY A 379 -10.81 -6.95 -3.48
N LEU A 380 -11.79 -7.76 -3.06
CA LEU A 380 -13.16 -7.74 -3.61
C LEU A 380 -14.07 -6.72 -2.92
N GLY A 381 -13.56 -5.98 -1.92
CA GLY A 381 -14.34 -5.01 -1.15
C GLY A 381 -15.32 -5.66 -0.18
N ARG A 382 -15.01 -6.87 0.32
CA ARG A 382 -15.82 -7.55 1.33
C ARG A 382 -15.54 -7.02 2.73
N VAL A 383 -16.46 -7.28 3.65
CA VAL A 383 -16.28 -7.00 5.08
C VAL A 383 -16.51 -8.25 5.91
N ARG A 384 -16.08 -8.24 7.18
CA ARG A 384 -16.53 -9.19 8.19
C ARG A 384 -17.34 -8.44 9.23
N VAL A 385 -18.45 -9.03 9.67
CA VAL A 385 -19.35 -8.39 10.62
C VAL A 385 -19.65 -9.30 11.80
N LYS A 386 -20.13 -8.69 12.88
CA LYS A 386 -20.62 -9.38 14.07
C LYS A 386 -22.06 -8.95 14.33
N PHE A 387 -22.98 -9.91 14.30
CA PHE A 387 -24.38 -9.67 14.67
C PHE A 387 -24.52 -9.45 16.17
N HIS A 388 -25.57 -8.76 16.61
CA HIS A 388 -25.75 -8.42 18.02
C HIS A 388 -25.93 -9.62 18.95
N TRP A 389 -26.37 -10.77 18.42
CA TRP A 389 -26.53 -12.02 19.17
C TRP A 389 -25.26 -12.90 19.19
N MET A 390 -24.22 -12.54 18.43
CA MET A 390 -22.94 -13.24 18.43
C MET A 390 -22.09 -12.89 19.66
N ASN A 391 -21.39 -13.86 20.21
CA ASN A 391 -20.61 -13.71 21.45
C ASN A 391 -19.10 -13.88 21.23
N GLY A 392 -18.28 -13.27 22.11
CA GLY A 392 -16.82 -13.41 22.05
C GLY A 392 -16.20 -13.00 20.71
N GLU A 393 -15.39 -13.88 20.14
CA GLU A 393 -14.66 -13.73 18.86
C GLU A 393 -15.50 -14.11 17.62
N GLU A 394 -16.79 -14.47 17.80
CA GLU A 394 -17.68 -14.84 16.69
C GLU A 394 -17.88 -13.69 15.70
N LYS A 395 -17.80 -14.01 14.41
CA LYS A 395 -17.99 -13.09 13.28
C LYS A 395 -18.28 -13.88 12.01
N THR A 396 -18.80 -13.21 11.00
CA THR A 396 -19.06 -13.80 9.67
C THR A 396 -17.75 -14.14 8.94
N PRO A 397 -17.80 -14.98 7.89
CA PRO A 397 -16.78 -14.99 6.85
C PRO A 397 -16.75 -13.62 6.13
N TRP A 398 -15.88 -13.49 5.12
CA TRP A 398 -15.89 -12.33 4.25
C TRP A 398 -17.18 -12.27 3.42
N ILE A 399 -18.01 -11.27 3.68
CA ILE A 399 -19.31 -11.07 3.04
C ILE A 399 -19.26 -9.95 2.00
N ARG A 400 -20.00 -10.12 0.90
CA ARG A 400 -20.07 -9.12 -0.19
C ARG A 400 -20.79 -7.86 0.27
N VAL A 401 -20.36 -6.72 -0.27
CA VAL A 401 -20.99 -5.41 -0.05
C VAL A 401 -21.79 -5.01 -1.28
N MET A 402 -23.06 -4.69 -1.10
CA MET A 402 -23.88 -4.09 -2.13
C MET A 402 -23.43 -2.64 -2.34
N SER A 403 -22.87 -2.37 -3.52
CA SER A 403 -22.61 -1.00 -3.97
C SER A 403 -23.73 -0.55 -4.91
N SER A 404 -24.04 0.75 -4.91
CA SER A 404 -25.00 1.34 -5.85
C SER A 404 -24.59 1.20 -7.31
N HIS A 405 -23.30 1.03 -7.59
CA HIS A 405 -22.78 0.66 -8.90
C HIS A 405 -21.40 -0.01 -8.78
N ALA A 406 -21.23 -1.20 -9.35
CA ALA A 406 -19.96 -1.93 -9.37
C ALA A 406 -19.75 -2.63 -10.72
N GLY A 407 -18.50 -2.73 -11.18
CA GLY A 407 -18.10 -3.47 -12.38
C GLY A 407 -16.57 -3.55 -12.51
N GLY A 408 -16.07 -4.30 -13.51
CA GLY A 408 -14.63 -4.46 -13.73
C GLY A 408 -13.92 -3.12 -13.91
N GLY A 409 -13.18 -2.68 -12.88
CA GLY A 409 -12.43 -1.41 -12.85
C GLY A 409 -13.28 -0.13 -12.70
N LYS A 410 -14.56 -0.22 -12.34
CA LYS A 410 -15.48 0.93 -12.25
C LYS A 410 -16.51 0.76 -11.13
N GLY A 411 -17.02 1.88 -10.62
CA GLY A 411 -18.08 1.85 -9.62
C GLY A 411 -17.86 2.81 -8.46
N ILE A 412 -18.73 2.66 -7.47
CA ILE A 412 -18.69 3.39 -6.20
C ILE A 412 -18.06 2.46 -5.17
N PHE A 413 -16.86 2.81 -4.69
CA PHE A 413 -16.10 2.01 -3.74
C PHE A 413 -16.01 2.73 -2.39
N PHE A 414 -17.04 2.55 -1.56
CA PHE A 414 -17.08 3.00 -0.16
C PHE A 414 -17.27 1.78 0.72
N ILE A 415 -16.18 1.31 1.31
CA ILE A 415 -16.23 0.23 2.29
C ILE A 415 -16.42 0.88 3.67
N PRO A 416 -17.41 0.42 4.45
CA PRO A 416 -17.62 0.92 5.81
C PRO A 416 -16.39 0.73 6.69
N GLU A 417 -16.24 1.64 7.65
CA GLU A 417 -15.14 1.63 8.61
C GLU A 417 -15.40 0.60 9.73
N LEU A 418 -14.36 0.28 10.50
CA LEU A 418 -14.51 -0.58 11.68
C LEU A 418 -15.48 0.04 12.68
N GLU A 419 -16.23 -0.80 13.38
CA GLU A 419 -17.22 -0.42 14.39
C GLU A 419 -18.48 0.29 13.85
N GLU A 420 -18.59 0.50 12.54
CA GLU A 420 -19.81 1.05 11.94
C GLU A 420 -20.95 0.02 11.91
N GLU A 421 -22.18 0.51 12.10
CA GLU A 421 -23.40 -0.28 12.00
C GLU A 421 -23.84 -0.43 10.53
N VAL A 422 -24.10 -1.67 10.14
CA VAL A 422 -24.50 -2.04 8.78
C VAL A 422 -25.72 -2.94 8.79
N ILE A 423 -26.51 -2.90 7.73
CA ILE A 423 -27.63 -3.80 7.52
C ILE A 423 -27.19 -4.96 6.62
N ILE A 424 -27.45 -6.18 7.08
CA ILE A 424 -27.08 -7.43 6.42
C ILE A 424 -28.35 -8.11 5.90
N GLY A 425 -28.36 -8.42 4.61
CA GLY A 425 -29.33 -9.32 3.97
C GLY A 425 -28.75 -10.71 3.81
N PHE A 426 -29.59 -11.66 3.38
CA PHE A 426 -29.23 -13.07 3.24
C PHE A 426 -29.69 -13.60 1.88
N GLU A 427 -28.80 -14.24 1.11
CA GLU A 427 -29.18 -14.76 -0.21
C GLU A 427 -30.19 -15.90 -0.05
N GLY A 428 -31.37 -15.74 -0.64
CA GLY A 428 -32.49 -16.67 -0.46
C GLY A 428 -32.96 -16.78 0.99
N ASP A 429 -32.76 -15.71 1.78
CA ASP A 429 -33.03 -15.67 3.22
C ASP A 429 -32.29 -16.76 4.00
N ASN A 430 -31.18 -17.28 3.49
CA ASN A 430 -30.41 -18.33 4.15
C ASN A 430 -29.33 -17.74 5.08
N PRO A 431 -29.32 -18.06 6.39
CA PRO A 431 -28.40 -17.46 7.35
C PRO A 431 -26.92 -17.74 7.07
N ILE A 432 -26.59 -18.75 6.26
CA ILE A 432 -25.20 -19.04 5.89
C ILE A 432 -24.71 -18.17 4.72
N LYS A 433 -25.58 -17.40 4.03
CA LYS A 433 -25.22 -16.53 2.90
C LYS A 433 -25.47 -15.03 3.18
N PRO A 434 -24.85 -14.45 4.23
CA PRO A 434 -24.98 -13.02 4.50
C PRO A 434 -24.27 -12.15 3.44
N TYR A 435 -24.85 -10.99 3.15
CA TYR A 435 -24.24 -9.90 2.37
C TYR A 435 -24.69 -8.54 2.93
N MET A 436 -23.84 -7.53 2.85
CA MET A 436 -24.17 -6.20 3.35
C MET A 436 -25.02 -5.43 2.34
N LEU A 437 -26.16 -4.90 2.80
CA LEU A 437 -27.07 -4.05 2.03
C LEU A 437 -26.62 -2.58 2.03
N GLY A 438 -26.11 -2.09 3.16
CA GLY A 438 -25.64 -0.71 3.31
C GLY A 438 -25.37 -0.32 4.76
N THR A 439 -25.01 0.95 4.95
CA THR A 439 -24.75 1.56 6.26
C THR A 439 -25.97 2.35 6.75
N VAL A 440 -26.06 2.55 8.07
CA VAL A 440 -27.11 3.35 8.69
C VAL A 440 -26.55 4.32 9.72
N TYR A 441 -27.20 5.48 9.87
CA TYR A 441 -26.91 6.40 10.96
C TYR A 441 -27.63 5.97 12.24
N HIS A 442 -26.99 6.18 13.39
CA HIS A 442 -27.55 5.89 14.72
C HIS A 442 -27.08 6.95 15.73
N GLY A 443 -27.57 6.90 16.98
CA GLY A 443 -27.36 7.97 17.96
C GLY A 443 -25.91 8.31 18.30
N ARG A 444 -24.95 7.40 18.10
CA ARG A 444 -23.50 7.67 18.29
C ARG A 444 -22.78 8.05 17.00
N ALA A 445 -23.40 7.80 15.85
CA ALA A 445 -22.91 8.15 14.52
C ALA A 445 -23.85 9.17 13.87
N SER A 446 -24.33 10.16 14.61
CA SER A 446 -25.22 11.20 14.05
C SER A 446 -24.44 12.12 13.11
N ASN A 447 -25.12 12.65 12.09
CA ASN A 447 -24.57 13.69 11.21
C ASN A 447 -25.20 15.06 11.52
N SER A 448 -24.53 16.13 11.08
CA SER A 448 -24.98 17.52 11.25
C SER A 448 -25.58 18.13 9.97
N PHE A 449 -25.92 17.32 8.97
CA PHE A 449 -26.42 17.82 7.68
C PHE A 449 -27.94 17.99 7.66
N SER A 450 -28.65 17.32 8.56
CA SER A 450 -30.10 17.41 8.63
C SER A 450 -30.55 18.83 8.98
N ASN A 451 -31.47 19.37 8.20
CA ASN A 451 -32.15 20.63 8.43
C ASN A 451 -33.67 20.47 8.15
N PRO A 452 -34.54 21.39 8.61
CA PRO A 452 -35.99 21.25 8.44
C PRO A 452 -36.46 21.18 6.97
N GLY A 453 -35.75 21.82 6.04
CA GLY A 453 -36.06 21.80 4.60
C GLY A 453 -35.50 20.59 3.85
N ASN A 454 -34.62 19.79 4.49
CA ASN A 454 -33.81 18.76 3.85
C ASN A 454 -33.09 19.30 2.59
N ASP A 455 -32.49 20.48 2.66
CA ASP A 455 -31.86 21.14 1.51
C ASP A 455 -30.43 20.63 1.26
N ILE A 456 -29.79 20.07 2.30
CA ILE A 456 -28.38 19.70 2.26
C ILE A 456 -28.20 18.23 1.84
N LYS A 457 -27.51 18.00 0.71
CA LYS A 457 -27.08 16.65 0.26
C LYS A 457 -25.56 16.57 0.28
N THR A 458 -24.99 15.67 1.07
CA THR A 458 -23.53 15.63 1.28
C THR A 458 -22.96 14.23 1.14
N ILE A 459 -21.81 14.14 0.46
CA ILE A 459 -20.88 13.01 0.54
C ILE A 459 -19.69 13.50 1.36
N GLN A 460 -19.41 12.88 2.50
CA GLN A 460 -18.25 13.20 3.34
C GLN A 460 -17.50 11.93 3.71
N THR A 461 -16.17 11.95 3.60
CA THR A 461 -15.30 10.84 4.00
C THR A 461 -14.75 11.04 5.43
N ARG A 462 -14.18 9.98 6.01
CA ARG A 462 -13.58 9.99 7.36
C ARG A 462 -12.55 11.10 7.59
N SER A 463 -11.79 11.49 6.56
CA SER A 463 -10.77 12.55 6.69
C SER A 463 -11.38 13.96 6.73
N GLY A 464 -12.65 14.12 6.38
CA GLY A 464 -13.33 15.42 6.28
C GLY A 464 -13.42 15.99 4.87
N THR A 465 -12.99 15.25 3.83
CA THR A 465 -13.22 15.64 2.43
C THR A 465 -14.71 15.55 2.14
N LYS A 466 -15.30 16.61 1.58
CA LYS A 466 -16.75 16.66 1.36
C LYS A 466 -17.14 17.29 0.03
N ILE A 467 -18.24 16.80 -0.53
CA ILE A 467 -19.01 17.43 -1.61
C ILE A 467 -20.41 17.68 -1.04
N ARG A 468 -20.81 18.95 -0.97
CA ARG A 468 -22.08 19.40 -0.41
C ARG A 468 -22.88 20.13 -1.49
N MET A 469 -24.12 19.71 -1.69
CA MET A 469 -25.12 20.39 -2.51
C MET A 469 -26.17 20.99 -1.57
N ASP A 470 -26.62 22.21 -1.88
CA ASP A 470 -27.59 22.98 -1.11
C ASP A 470 -28.73 23.40 -2.02
N ASP A 471 -29.86 22.71 -1.93
CA ASP A 471 -31.01 22.89 -2.84
C ASP A 471 -31.71 24.25 -2.62
N ALA A 472 -31.68 24.80 -1.40
CA ALA A 472 -32.27 26.11 -1.11
C ALA A 472 -31.48 27.25 -1.77
N ALA A 473 -30.15 27.13 -1.78
CA ALA A 473 -29.26 28.08 -2.46
C ALA A 473 -29.01 27.74 -3.95
N GLY A 474 -29.33 26.52 -4.39
CA GLY A 474 -28.93 26.00 -5.71
C GLY A 474 -27.41 25.87 -5.86
N SER A 475 -26.68 25.67 -4.75
CA SER A 475 -25.21 25.80 -4.70
C SER A 475 -24.49 24.45 -4.55
N VAL A 476 -23.23 24.39 -4.98
CA VAL A 476 -22.35 23.21 -4.85
C VAL A 476 -21.00 23.63 -4.25
N PHE A 477 -20.58 22.91 -3.22
CA PHE A 477 -19.35 23.17 -2.47
C PHE A 477 -18.50 21.90 -2.34
N VAL A 478 -17.24 21.98 -2.79
CA VAL A 478 -16.24 20.90 -2.62
C VAL A 478 -15.14 21.42 -1.71
N GLU A 479 -14.81 20.66 -0.67
CA GLU A 479 -13.81 21.03 0.33
C GLU A 479 -12.95 19.84 0.74
N ASP A 480 -11.65 20.09 0.89
CA ASP A 480 -10.73 19.17 1.57
C ASP A 480 -10.38 19.66 2.98
N PRO A 481 -9.81 18.79 3.84
CA PRO A 481 -9.50 19.15 5.23
C PRO A 481 -8.41 20.21 5.40
N SER A 482 -7.69 20.57 4.33
CA SER A 482 -6.68 21.62 4.35
C SER A 482 -7.24 23.02 4.07
N GLY A 483 -8.52 23.11 3.67
CA GLY A 483 -9.21 24.37 3.35
C GLY A 483 -9.15 24.76 1.87
N ASN A 484 -8.84 23.81 0.96
CA ASN A 484 -9.03 24.08 -0.47
C ASN A 484 -10.52 23.97 -0.81
N THR A 485 -11.07 24.94 -1.54
CA THR A 485 -12.51 25.00 -1.84
C THR A 485 -12.81 25.29 -3.30
N TRP A 486 -13.86 24.65 -3.82
CA TRP A 486 -14.52 25.00 -5.07
C TRP A 486 -15.99 25.27 -4.76
N PHE A 487 -16.46 26.48 -5.03
CA PHE A 487 -17.82 26.90 -4.70
C PHE A 487 -18.52 27.47 -5.92
N MET A 488 -19.62 26.84 -6.31
CA MET A 488 -20.58 27.34 -7.30
C MET A 488 -21.81 27.83 -6.52
N ASP A 489 -22.14 29.11 -6.62
CA ASP A 489 -23.08 29.76 -5.68
C ASP A 489 -24.57 29.66 -6.07
N GLY A 490 -24.89 29.06 -7.22
CA GLY A 490 -26.25 28.97 -7.77
C GLY A 490 -26.74 30.23 -8.50
N ASN A 491 -26.04 31.36 -8.36
CA ASN A 491 -26.35 32.64 -9.02
C ASN A 491 -25.47 32.90 -10.24
N GLY A 492 -24.70 31.90 -10.67
CA GLY A 492 -23.81 31.95 -11.83
C GLY A 492 -22.35 32.28 -11.49
N ASN A 493 -21.99 32.46 -10.22
CA ASN A 493 -20.60 32.70 -9.82
C ASN A 493 -19.89 31.40 -9.43
N ILE A 494 -18.57 31.38 -9.67
CA ILE A 494 -17.68 30.30 -9.22
C ILE A 494 -16.50 30.94 -8.48
N SER A 495 -16.18 30.41 -7.29
CA SER A 495 -15.02 30.79 -6.49
C SER A 495 -14.15 29.57 -6.20
N VAL A 496 -12.83 29.70 -6.44
CA VAL A 496 -11.84 28.67 -6.15
C VAL A 496 -10.78 29.26 -5.23
N GLN A 497 -10.54 28.62 -4.09
CA GLN A 497 -9.61 29.09 -3.07
C GLN A 497 -8.66 27.96 -2.66
N ALA A 498 -7.38 28.29 -2.51
CA ALA A 498 -6.37 27.42 -1.95
C ALA A 498 -5.50 28.21 -0.96
N PRO A 499 -5.21 27.69 0.25
CA PRO A 499 -4.32 28.38 1.20
C PRO A 499 -2.87 28.50 0.72
N HIS A 500 -2.48 27.73 -0.30
CA HIS A 500 -1.13 27.72 -0.85
C HIS A 500 -1.12 28.05 -2.35
N ASN A 501 -1.05 27.05 -3.24
CA ASN A 501 -0.81 27.26 -4.66
C ASN A 501 -1.95 26.69 -5.52
N ILE A 502 -2.35 27.39 -6.57
CA ILE A 502 -3.19 26.89 -7.67
C ILE A 502 -2.30 26.72 -8.91
N ARG A 503 -2.33 25.57 -9.59
CA ARG A 503 -1.59 25.31 -10.83
C ARG A 503 -2.54 24.80 -11.92
N ILE A 504 -2.48 25.39 -13.11
CA ILE A 504 -3.27 25.00 -14.29
C ILE A 504 -2.29 24.70 -15.43
N ASN A 505 -2.28 23.45 -15.91
CA ASN A 505 -1.41 23.00 -17.02
C ASN A 505 -2.28 22.38 -18.12
N ALA A 506 -2.01 22.73 -19.39
CA ALA A 506 -2.62 22.08 -20.55
C ALA A 506 -1.52 21.54 -21.48
N GLY A 507 -1.78 20.37 -22.10
CA GLY A 507 -0.86 19.81 -23.11
C GLY A 507 -0.95 20.49 -24.48
N GLN A 508 -2.01 21.27 -24.71
CA GLN A 508 -2.21 22.09 -25.90
C GLN A 508 -2.53 23.52 -25.44
N ASP A 509 -3.79 23.94 -25.49
CA ASP A 509 -4.18 25.33 -25.26
C ASP A 509 -4.90 25.56 -23.93
N ILE A 510 -4.72 26.76 -23.36
CA ILE A 510 -5.57 27.33 -22.30
C ILE A 510 -6.19 28.60 -22.88
N GLN A 511 -7.52 28.71 -22.84
CA GLN A 511 -8.25 29.90 -23.28
C GLN A 511 -9.05 30.48 -22.10
N LEU A 512 -8.87 31.78 -21.83
CA LEU A 512 -9.56 32.51 -20.77
C LEU A 512 -10.27 33.72 -21.41
N ASN A 513 -11.60 33.74 -21.37
CA ASN A 513 -12.42 34.78 -21.97
C ASN A 513 -13.35 35.39 -20.91
N ALA A 514 -13.41 36.72 -20.83
CA ALA A 514 -14.38 37.44 -20.00
C ALA A 514 -15.25 38.32 -20.89
N GLY A 515 -16.57 38.30 -20.70
CA GLY A 515 -17.51 39.11 -21.50
C GLY A 515 -17.48 40.61 -21.16
N GLN A 516 -16.93 40.95 -19.99
CA GLN A 516 -16.74 42.33 -19.55
C GLN A 516 -15.27 42.54 -19.13
N ASN A 517 -14.92 42.25 -17.88
CA ASN A 517 -13.61 42.59 -17.32
C ASN A 517 -12.82 41.34 -16.92
N MET A 518 -11.50 41.39 -17.04
CA MET A 518 -10.55 40.44 -16.46
C MET A 518 -9.56 41.19 -15.59
N GLU A 519 -9.48 40.81 -14.31
CA GLU A 519 -8.56 41.39 -13.33
C GLU A 519 -7.59 40.31 -12.82
N ILE A 520 -6.30 40.64 -12.77
CA ILE A 520 -5.25 39.77 -12.23
C ILE A 520 -4.47 40.57 -11.20
N ASN A 521 -4.61 40.20 -9.93
CA ASN A 521 -3.88 40.82 -8.83
C ASN A 521 -2.79 39.87 -8.32
N VAL A 522 -1.55 40.36 -8.27
CA VAL A 522 -0.39 39.61 -7.78
C VAL A 522 0.34 40.43 -6.73
N GLY A 523 0.42 39.91 -5.50
CA GLY A 523 0.98 40.65 -4.37
C GLY A 523 2.50 40.85 -4.40
N ASN A 524 3.22 40.10 -5.23
CA ASN A 524 4.67 40.24 -5.45
C ASN A 524 4.96 40.31 -6.96
N ASP A 525 5.52 39.25 -7.54
CA ASP A 525 6.00 39.26 -8.92
C ASP A 525 5.00 38.60 -9.89
N PHE A 526 4.61 39.31 -10.95
CA PHE A 526 3.93 38.73 -12.10
C PHE A 526 4.95 38.40 -13.21
N SER A 527 5.03 37.14 -13.61
CA SER A 527 5.93 36.66 -14.66
C SER A 527 5.16 35.93 -15.75
N HIS A 528 5.35 36.35 -17.00
CA HIS A 528 4.75 35.72 -18.18
C HIS A 528 5.86 35.28 -19.14
N ILE A 529 6.03 33.97 -19.30
CA ILE A 529 7.08 33.37 -20.14
C ILE A 529 6.41 32.73 -21.34
N ILE A 530 6.74 33.19 -22.55
CA ILE A 530 6.14 32.73 -23.80
C ILE A 530 7.26 32.25 -24.73
N GLY A 531 7.12 31.04 -25.26
CA GLY A 531 8.16 30.41 -26.10
C GLY A 531 8.25 30.94 -27.53
N ASN A 532 7.16 31.51 -28.09
CA ASN A 532 7.11 31.97 -29.48
C ASN A 532 6.61 33.42 -29.60
N LYS A 533 5.29 33.64 -29.56
CA LYS A 533 4.69 34.96 -29.80
C LYS A 533 3.78 35.39 -28.66
N ALA A 534 4.10 36.55 -28.08
CA ALA A 534 3.18 37.31 -27.24
C ALA A 534 2.45 38.35 -28.11
N LEU A 535 1.12 38.37 -28.12
CA LEU A 535 0.34 39.39 -28.82
C LEU A 535 -0.65 40.04 -27.85
N LEU A 536 -0.48 41.34 -27.61
CA LEU A 536 -1.40 42.17 -26.85
C LEU A 536 -2.10 43.14 -27.80
N LEU A 537 -3.41 42.98 -27.98
CA LEU A 537 -4.23 43.86 -28.81
C LEU A 537 -5.12 44.73 -27.91
N ALA A 538 -4.73 45.98 -27.71
CA ALA A 538 -5.57 46.98 -27.04
C ALA A 538 -6.19 47.90 -28.10
N MET A 539 -7.51 47.88 -28.25
CA MET A 539 -8.18 48.65 -29.32
C MET A 539 -8.19 50.16 -29.08
N ASN A 540 -8.31 50.58 -27.82
CA ASN A 540 -8.41 52.00 -27.47
C ASN A 540 -7.12 52.51 -26.83
N GLN A 541 -6.76 52.01 -25.64
CA GLN A 541 -5.65 52.53 -24.85
C GLN A 541 -4.97 51.40 -24.06
N LEU A 542 -3.66 51.53 -23.86
CA LEU A 542 -2.86 50.71 -22.95
C LEU A 542 -2.12 51.65 -21.99
N PHE A 543 -2.44 51.57 -20.69
CA PHE A 543 -1.73 52.30 -19.65
C PHE A 543 -0.74 51.37 -18.96
N ILE A 544 0.53 51.79 -18.89
CA ILE A 544 1.54 51.12 -18.09
C ILE A 544 2.09 52.15 -17.11
N GLN A 545 1.66 52.05 -15.85
CA GLN A 545 2.12 52.92 -14.78
C GLN A 545 3.10 52.13 -13.90
N THR A 546 4.36 52.53 -13.95
CA THR A 546 5.40 51.96 -13.10
C THR A 546 6.41 53.06 -12.77
N PRO A 547 6.99 53.08 -11.55
CA PRO A 547 8.11 53.97 -11.24
C PRO A 547 9.31 53.73 -12.17
N PHE A 548 9.41 52.53 -12.74
CA PHE A 548 10.52 52.13 -13.59
C PHE A 548 10.05 51.12 -14.66
N MET A 549 10.27 51.46 -15.92
CA MET A 549 10.04 50.56 -17.06
C MET A 549 11.38 50.28 -17.74
N ASN A 550 11.68 49.00 -17.97
CA ASN A 550 12.85 48.57 -18.73
C ASN A 550 12.42 47.64 -19.86
N GLN A 551 12.76 48.00 -21.10
CA GLN A 551 12.49 47.19 -22.29
C GLN A 551 13.83 46.77 -22.92
N LEU A 552 14.22 45.52 -22.68
CA LEU A 552 15.42 44.94 -23.28
C LEU A 552 15.02 44.18 -24.55
N VAL A 553 15.60 44.56 -25.67
CA VAL A 553 15.40 43.87 -26.95
C VAL A 553 16.76 43.41 -27.46
N SER A 554 16.90 42.10 -27.69
CA SER A 554 18.19 41.49 -28.01
C SER A 554 18.63 41.70 -29.46
N ASN A 555 17.69 41.84 -30.39
CA ASN A 555 17.99 41.86 -31.82
C ASN A 555 17.33 43.05 -32.53
N TYR A 556 15.99 43.12 -32.52
CA TYR A 556 15.23 44.07 -33.33
C TYR A 556 14.08 44.70 -32.53
N LEU A 557 14.13 46.01 -32.32
CA LEU A 557 13.01 46.79 -31.80
C LEU A 557 12.43 47.65 -32.92
N HIS A 558 11.16 47.42 -33.22
CA HIS A 558 10.33 48.25 -34.09
C HIS A 558 9.16 48.77 -33.29
N THR A 559 9.04 50.08 -33.17
CA THR A 559 7.87 50.72 -32.58
C THR A 559 7.37 51.76 -33.56
N GLN A 560 6.12 51.62 -33.98
CA GLN A 560 5.50 52.52 -34.94
C GLN A 560 4.25 53.14 -34.32
N ALA A 561 4.17 54.46 -34.36
CA ALA A 561 3.01 55.23 -33.96
C ALA A 561 2.59 56.13 -35.14
N GLY A 562 1.59 55.70 -35.91
CA GLY A 562 1.19 56.39 -37.14
C GLY A 562 2.32 56.40 -38.19
N THR A 563 2.77 57.60 -38.56
CA THR A 563 3.91 57.82 -39.48
C THR A 563 5.26 57.94 -38.78
N ALA A 564 5.29 57.88 -37.44
CA ALA A 564 6.54 57.90 -36.68
C ALA A 564 7.04 56.46 -36.45
N LEU A 565 8.34 56.24 -36.68
CA LEU A 565 9.00 54.95 -36.56
C LEU A 565 10.26 55.06 -35.70
N PHE A 566 10.39 54.13 -34.75
CA PHE A 566 11.62 53.80 -34.05
C PHE A 566 12.09 52.41 -34.48
N ASN A 567 13.29 52.30 -35.03
CA ASN A 567 13.85 51.06 -35.56
C ASN A 567 15.32 50.90 -35.14
N THR A 568 15.76 49.67 -34.80
CA THR A 568 17.11 49.37 -34.33
C THR A 568 17.83 48.22 -35.04
N LEU A 569 17.38 47.76 -36.22
CA LEU A 569 17.92 46.53 -36.84
C LEU A 569 19.43 46.56 -37.11
N THR A 570 19.92 47.57 -37.82
CA THR A 570 21.34 47.76 -38.15
C THR A 570 21.86 49.12 -37.71
N GLU A 571 20.95 50.08 -37.53
CA GLU A 571 21.20 51.42 -37.07
C GLU A 571 20.05 51.85 -36.16
N LEU A 572 20.32 52.80 -35.26
CA LEU A 572 19.27 53.48 -34.52
C LEU A 572 18.64 54.53 -35.45
N LYS A 573 17.44 54.24 -35.96
CA LYS A 573 16.73 55.10 -36.89
C LYS A 573 15.43 55.61 -36.28
N PHE A 574 15.26 56.91 -36.34
CA PHE A 574 14.00 57.59 -36.07
C PHE A 574 13.50 58.19 -37.39
N GLU A 575 12.26 57.88 -37.77
CA GLU A 575 11.61 58.47 -38.95
C GLU A 575 10.31 59.15 -38.52
N SER A 576 10.05 60.36 -39.00
CA SER A 576 8.79 61.10 -38.78
C SER A 576 8.72 62.25 -39.80
N PRO A 577 7.52 62.68 -40.25
CA PRO A 577 7.38 63.88 -41.07
C PRO A 577 7.99 65.14 -40.43
N GLU A 578 7.84 65.29 -39.11
CA GLU A 578 8.49 66.31 -38.30
C GLU A 578 9.09 65.68 -37.05
N MET A 579 10.29 66.10 -36.66
CA MET A 579 10.97 65.63 -35.45
C MET A 579 11.57 66.80 -34.69
N TYR A 580 11.08 67.01 -33.46
CA TYR A 580 11.61 68.01 -32.55
C TYR A 580 12.50 67.32 -31.54
N LEU A 581 13.80 67.64 -31.57
CA LEU A 581 14.76 67.23 -30.55
C LEU A 581 15.24 68.48 -29.80
N SER A 582 14.82 68.63 -28.54
CA SER A 582 15.17 69.78 -27.70
C SER A 582 15.99 69.31 -26.50
N GLY A 583 17.12 69.98 -26.24
CA GLY A 583 17.86 69.87 -24.99
C GLY A 583 17.88 71.23 -24.29
N GLU A 584 17.15 71.38 -23.19
CA GLU A 584 16.95 72.68 -22.52
C GLU A 584 18.24 73.30 -21.94
N LYS A 585 19.32 72.53 -21.82
CA LYS A 585 20.62 73.00 -21.30
C LYS A 585 21.80 72.70 -22.23
N LYS A 586 21.85 71.50 -22.81
CA LYS A 586 22.91 71.05 -23.73
C LYS A 586 22.36 69.89 -24.56
N LEU A 587 22.56 69.93 -25.88
CA LEU A 587 22.34 68.79 -26.78
C LEU A 587 23.71 68.31 -27.29
N PHE A 588 24.03 67.03 -27.12
CA PHE A 588 25.35 66.46 -27.41
C PHE A 588 25.24 65.36 -28.47
N LEU A 589 25.88 65.56 -29.63
CA LEU A 589 25.98 64.58 -30.71
C LEU A 589 27.45 64.24 -30.91
N HIS A 590 27.80 62.95 -30.81
CA HIS A 590 29.18 62.45 -30.89
C HIS A 590 29.25 61.24 -31.83
N SER A 591 30.33 61.15 -32.60
CA SER A 591 30.66 60.00 -33.44
C SER A 591 32.18 59.79 -33.40
N ASP A 592 32.64 58.54 -33.32
CA ASP A 592 34.07 58.20 -33.27
C ASP A 592 34.78 58.41 -34.62
N THR A 593 34.01 58.52 -35.71
CA THR A 593 34.52 58.74 -37.06
C THR A 593 33.98 60.03 -37.66
N VAL A 594 32.68 60.10 -37.96
CA VAL A 594 32.02 61.26 -38.57
C VAL A 594 30.60 61.41 -38.02
N ALA A 595 30.23 62.62 -37.58
CA ALA A 595 28.85 63.02 -37.31
C ALA A 595 28.38 63.91 -38.47
N THR A 596 27.40 63.47 -39.25
CA THR A 596 26.94 64.16 -40.46
C THR A 596 25.54 64.74 -40.26
N LEU A 597 25.37 66.04 -40.55
CA LEU A 597 24.06 66.68 -40.71
C LEU A 597 23.84 67.01 -42.18
N ASN A 598 22.87 66.33 -42.83
CA ASN A 598 22.62 66.45 -44.26
C ASN A 598 21.17 66.88 -44.52
N SER A 599 20.95 67.89 -45.36
CA SER A 599 19.63 68.40 -45.75
C SER A 599 19.58 68.60 -47.26
N LYS A 600 18.48 68.18 -47.91
CA LYS A 600 18.23 68.47 -49.33
C LYS A 600 17.77 69.92 -49.58
N GLY A 601 17.46 70.67 -48.52
CA GLY A 601 17.03 72.06 -48.57
C GLY A 601 18.03 72.98 -47.86
N LYS A 602 17.63 73.56 -46.72
CA LYS A 602 18.45 74.48 -45.92
C LYS A 602 18.85 73.82 -44.59
N THR A 603 20.11 73.93 -44.22
CA THR A 603 20.62 73.63 -42.87
C THR A 603 21.02 74.95 -42.21
N GLU A 604 20.38 75.32 -41.10
CA GLU A 604 20.74 76.51 -40.33
C GLU A 604 21.23 76.10 -38.93
N ILE A 605 22.45 76.52 -38.57
CA ILE A 605 22.97 76.43 -37.20
C ILE A 605 23.11 77.88 -36.70
N LYS A 606 22.19 78.29 -35.83
CA LYS A 606 22.09 79.66 -35.31
C LYS A 606 22.48 79.70 -33.83
N GLY A 607 23.56 80.40 -33.51
CA GLY A 607 23.95 80.77 -32.15
C GLY A 607 23.85 82.28 -31.97
N ALA A 608 23.40 82.75 -30.79
CA ALA A 608 23.21 84.18 -30.52
C ALA A 608 24.51 85.02 -30.57
N GLN A 609 25.70 84.38 -30.52
CA GLN A 609 27.02 85.03 -30.53
C GLN A 609 27.98 84.51 -31.61
N GLY A 610 27.49 83.77 -32.61
CA GLY A 610 28.33 83.11 -33.63
C GLY A 610 28.89 81.76 -33.17
N ASN A 611 29.24 80.89 -34.13
CA ASN A 611 29.66 79.51 -33.88
C ASN A 611 31.18 79.46 -33.63
N ALA A 612 31.61 79.31 -32.38
CA ALA A 612 33.02 79.13 -32.03
C ALA A 612 33.43 77.65 -32.12
N HIS A 613 34.50 77.33 -32.87
CA HIS A 613 35.04 75.96 -32.96
C HIS A 613 36.06 75.70 -31.85
N THR A 614 35.79 74.72 -30.98
CA THR A 614 36.75 74.19 -30.00
C THR A 614 36.99 72.70 -30.25
N ASN A 615 38.21 72.30 -30.61
CA ASN A 615 38.57 70.90 -30.90
C ASN A 615 39.04 70.11 -29.66
N VAL A 616 38.25 70.17 -28.58
CA VAL A 616 38.48 69.33 -27.40
C VAL A 616 37.18 68.63 -27.08
N ALA A 617 37.16 67.31 -27.23
CA ALA A 617 36.00 66.48 -26.93
C ALA A 617 35.73 66.45 -25.41
N ASP A 618 34.50 66.77 -25.01
CA ASP A 618 34.02 66.55 -23.65
C ASP A 618 33.87 65.04 -23.39
N LYS A 619 34.36 64.58 -22.23
CA LYS A 619 34.25 63.16 -21.83
C LYS A 619 32.81 62.82 -21.44
N PHE A 620 32.23 61.83 -22.13
CA PHE A 620 30.92 61.24 -21.85
C PHE A 620 31.03 60.06 -20.86
N GLN A 621 30.18 60.00 -19.83
CA GLN A 621 30.17 58.92 -18.84
C GLN A 621 28.89 58.08 -18.97
N LYS A 622 29.00 56.89 -19.59
CA LYS A 622 27.98 55.84 -19.55
C LYS A 622 27.87 55.28 -18.13
N SER A 623 26.69 54.82 -17.72
CA SER A 623 26.50 54.01 -16.51
C SER A 623 27.53 52.87 -16.49
N LYS A 624 28.46 52.92 -15.54
CA LYS A 624 29.62 52.03 -15.55
C LYS A 624 29.20 50.62 -15.10
N PRO A 625 29.46 49.57 -15.89
CA PRO A 625 29.44 48.22 -15.37
C PRO A 625 30.48 48.12 -14.23
N GLU A 626 30.16 47.34 -13.20
CA GLU A 626 31.06 47.03 -12.10
C GLU A 626 32.30 46.30 -12.66
N LYS A 627 33.52 46.80 -12.39
CA LYS A 627 34.80 46.25 -12.90
C LYS A 627 35.78 46.03 -11.76
N VAL A 628 36.63 45.01 -11.90
CA VAL A 628 37.78 44.77 -11.00
C VAL A 628 38.98 45.57 -11.50
N ALA A 629 39.63 46.37 -10.64
CA ALA A 629 40.74 47.24 -11.04
C ALA A 629 41.69 47.55 -9.87
N LEU A 630 42.92 47.98 -10.18
CA LEU A 630 44.04 48.31 -9.27
C LEU A 630 44.67 47.11 -8.56
N ALA A 631 43.85 46.18 -8.09
CA ALA A 631 44.27 44.87 -7.63
C ALA A 631 43.21 43.82 -7.91
N MET A 632 43.63 42.56 -7.94
CA MET A 632 42.77 41.40 -8.04
C MET A 632 43.00 40.51 -6.82
N VAL A 633 41.91 40.16 -6.14
CA VAL A 633 41.93 39.26 -5.00
C VAL A 633 41.11 38.03 -5.37
N HIS A 634 41.79 36.91 -5.49
CA HIS A 634 41.20 35.61 -5.77
C HIS A 634 41.12 34.78 -4.49
N PHE A 635 40.04 34.01 -4.38
CA PHE A 635 39.81 33.09 -3.27
C PHE A 635 39.96 31.65 -3.77
N ARG A 636 40.67 30.82 -3.01
CA ARG A 636 40.89 29.40 -3.29
C ARG A 636 40.63 28.56 -2.04
N PRO A 637 40.23 27.30 -2.18
CA PRO A 637 40.29 26.37 -1.05
C PRO A 637 41.75 26.20 -0.58
N GLU A 638 41.92 25.87 0.70
CA GLU A 638 43.21 25.41 1.23
C GLU A 638 43.55 24.02 0.67
N THR A 639 44.82 23.65 0.65
CA THR A 639 45.24 22.31 0.17
C THR A 639 44.71 21.16 1.04
N SER A 640 44.34 21.44 2.29
CA SER A 640 43.71 20.48 3.20
C SER A 640 42.19 20.42 3.09
N TYR A 641 41.58 21.16 2.16
CA TYR A 641 40.13 21.18 1.98
C TYR A 641 39.63 19.79 1.55
N ALA A 642 38.66 19.27 2.30
CA ALA A 642 38.08 17.94 2.12
C ALA A 642 36.55 18.02 1.89
N GLY A 643 36.08 19.14 1.34
CA GLY A 643 34.66 19.34 1.01
C GLY A 643 33.77 19.72 2.20
N GLU A 644 34.32 20.23 3.31
CA GLU A 644 33.57 20.46 4.55
C GLU A 644 32.55 21.61 4.47
N PHE A 645 32.65 22.46 3.45
CA PHE A 645 31.73 23.54 3.11
C PHE A 645 31.62 23.64 1.59
N GLY A 646 30.58 24.26 1.02
CA GLY A 646 30.47 24.37 -0.43
C GLY A 646 31.31 25.52 -0.96
N PHE A 647 32.24 25.26 -1.88
CA PHE A 647 33.00 26.30 -2.57
C PHE A 647 33.18 25.94 -4.04
N ASP A 648 32.74 26.83 -4.93
CA ASP A 648 32.83 26.62 -6.37
C ASP A 648 33.39 27.86 -7.07
N TRP A 649 34.40 27.67 -7.90
CA TRP A 649 35.09 28.73 -8.63
C TRP A 649 35.49 28.25 -10.01
N LEU A 650 35.40 29.13 -11.00
CA LEU A 650 35.89 28.79 -12.34
C LEU A 650 37.42 28.74 -12.33
N ARG A 651 37.97 27.54 -12.54
CA ARG A 651 39.41 27.27 -12.57
C ARG A 651 40.06 27.84 -13.84
N ALA A 652 40.29 29.15 -13.84
CA ALA A 652 41.11 29.82 -14.84
C ALA A 652 42.61 29.62 -14.53
N ASP A 653 43.45 29.66 -15.56
CA ASP A 653 44.90 29.47 -15.41
C ASP A 653 45.50 30.48 -14.43
N ASP A 654 46.13 29.98 -13.36
CA ASP A 654 46.70 30.78 -12.28
C ASP A 654 48.23 30.60 -12.15
N ASN A 655 48.88 30.20 -13.24
CA ASN A 655 50.34 30.04 -13.35
C ASN A 655 50.93 29.02 -12.37
N GLY A 656 50.19 27.95 -12.07
CA GLY A 656 50.66 26.85 -11.21
C GLY A 656 50.66 27.18 -9.71
N LEU A 657 49.92 28.20 -9.30
CA LEU A 657 49.72 28.54 -7.89
C LEU A 657 48.68 27.64 -7.22
N THR A 658 47.80 27.02 -7.99
CA THR A 658 46.99 25.89 -7.55
C THR A 658 47.49 24.59 -8.17
N THR A 659 47.24 23.48 -7.47
CA THR A 659 47.55 22.12 -7.92
C THR A 659 46.48 21.58 -8.88
N GLU A 660 45.39 22.31 -9.09
CA GLU A 660 44.23 21.88 -9.87
C GLU A 660 44.35 22.34 -11.33
N PRO A 661 44.04 21.50 -12.32
CA PRO A 661 44.08 21.89 -13.72
C PRO A 661 42.96 22.88 -14.07
N ALA A 662 43.26 23.84 -14.96
CA ALA A 662 42.29 24.81 -15.44
C ALA A 662 41.17 24.13 -16.24
N TYR A 663 39.91 24.52 -16.01
CA TYR A 663 38.74 23.91 -16.64
C TYR A 663 38.79 23.97 -18.17
N GLU A 664 39.32 25.04 -18.75
CA GLU A 664 39.53 25.15 -20.20
C GLU A 664 40.44 24.05 -20.75
N LYS A 665 41.44 23.63 -19.98
CA LYS A 665 42.41 22.62 -20.41
C LYS A 665 41.81 21.23 -20.39
N ILE A 666 40.97 20.94 -19.41
CA ILE A 666 40.44 19.60 -19.16
C ILE A 666 39.04 19.35 -19.72
N ILE A 667 38.19 20.37 -19.91
CA ILE A 667 36.85 20.16 -20.47
C ILE A 667 36.97 19.58 -21.89
N GLU A 668 36.28 18.46 -22.13
CA GLU A 668 36.32 17.78 -23.43
C GLU A 668 35.15 18.21 -24.33
N GLY A 669 34.05 18.62 -23.70
CA GLY A 669 32.83 19.01 -24.39
C GLY A 669 31.67 19.18 -23.41
N GLY A 670 30.46 19.10 -23.92
CA GLY A 670 29.25 19.24 -23.11
C GLY A 670 28.03 18.78 -23.88
N TYR A 671 26.89 18.70 -23.20
CA TYR A 671 25.72 18.06 -23.76
C TYR A 671 24.82 19.12 -24.39
N SER A 672 24.33 18.86 -25.61
CA SER A 672 23.54 19.82 -26.37
C SER A 672 22.22 19.25 -26.86
N THR A 673 21.21 20.10 -26.94
CA THR A 673 20.02 19.88 -27.77
C THR A 673 20.24 20.29 -29.23
N LEU A 674 21.47 20.67 -29.60
CA LEU A 674 21.80 21.12 -30.96
C LEU A 674 21.92 19.93 -31.92
N THR A 675 21.41 20.13 -33.12
CA THR A 675 21.55 19.20 -34.23
C THR A 675 22.71 19.60 -35.14
N ASP A 676 23.39 18.63 -35.73
CA ASP A 676 24.32 18.85 -36.84
C ASP A 676 23.59 19.32 -38.10
N ALA A 677 24.34 19.58 -39.17
CA ALA A 677 23.79 20.05 -40.45
C ALA A 677 22.83 19.04 -41.12
N SER A 678 22.78 17.80 -40.63
CA SER A 678 21.91 16.72 -41.11
C SER A 678 20.70 16.47 -40.20
N GLY A 679 20.54 17.25 -39.12
CA GLY A 679 19.43 17.11 -38.18
C GLY A 679 19.66 16.10 -37.05
N ASN A 680 20.85 15.49 -36.93
CA ASN A 680 21.17 14.56 -35.85
C ASN A 680 21.72 15.31 -34.64
N ARG A 681 21.35 14.91 -33.42
CA ARG A 681 21.92 15.50 -32.20
C ARG A 681 23.45 15.30 -32.15
N ARG A 682 24.18 16.36 -31.79
CA ARG A 682 25.63 16.30 -31.52
C ARG A 682 25.99 16.88 -30.16
N ASP A 683 27.07 16.38 -29.59
CA ASP A 683 27.68 16.98 -28.40
C ASP A 683 28.23 18.38 -28.73
N LEU A 684 28.35 19.23 -27.70
CA LEU A 684 29.09 20.49 -27.76
C LEU A 684 30.58 20.18 -27.94
N THR A 685 31.23 20.97 -28.78
CA THR A 685 32.68 21.03 -28.84
C THR A 685 33.25 21.57 -27.52
N LYS A 686 34.53 21.29 -27.25
CA LYS A 686 35.28 21.83 -26.11
C LYS A 686 35.07 23.34 -25.91
N THR A 687 35.18 24.12 -26.99
CA THR A 687 35.00 25.59 -26.95
C THR A 687 33.56 25.98 -26.60
N GLU A 688 32.57 25.38 -27.27
CA GLU A 688 31.14 25.67 -26.99
C GLU A 688 30.75 25.31 -25.54
N ALA A 689 31.31 24.21 -25.01
CA ALA A 689 31.06 23.77 -23.66
C ALA A 689 31.71 24.68 -22.63
N TYR A 690 32.96 25.10 -22.86
CA TYR A 690 33.66 26.03 -21.98
C TYR A 690 32.99 27.41 -21.97
N ASP A 691 32.57 27.92 -23.13
CA ASP A 691 31.83 29.19 -23.23
C ASP A 691 30.48 29.12 -22.49
N LYS A 692 29.81 27.97 -22.50
CA LYS A 692 28.60 27.75 -21.69
C LYS A 692 28.92 27.64 -20.20
N LEU A 693 30.00 26.97 -19.82
CA LEU A 693 30.44 26.85 -18.43
C LEU A 693 30.76 28.22 -17.82
N LYS A 694 31.46 29.09 -18.57
CA LYS A 694 31.75 30.47 -18.16
C LYS A 694 30.48 31.25 -17.78
N LYS A 695 29.37 31.01 -18.49
CA LYS A 695 28.08 31.67 -18.24
C LYS A 695 27.35 31.19 -16.98
N GLU A 696 27.77 30.09 -16.35
CA GLU A 696 27.22 29.67 -15.04
C GLU A 696 27.78 30.52 -13.88
N TYR A 697 28.87 31.26 -14.11
CA TYR A 697 29.50 32.14 -13.15
C TYR A 697 29.16 33.59 -13.43
N LEU A 698 29.04 34.39 -12.36
CA LEU A 698 29.00 35.84 -12.49
C LEU A 698 30.39 36.33 -12.88
N THR A 699 30.49 37.03 -14.01
CA THR A 699 31.76 37.54 -14.55
C THR A 699 31.82 39.06 -14.46
N LEU A 700 32.94 39.58 -13.97
CA LEU A 700 33.24 41.01 -13.90
C LEU A 700 34.41 41.33 -14.85
N PRO A 701 34.39 42.43 -15.64
CA PRO A 701 35.52 42.81 -16.46
C PRO A 701 36.70 43.25 -15.57
N ILE A 702 37.91 42.87 -15.96
CA ILE A 702 39.16 43.34 -15.33
C ILE A 702 39.70 44.53 -16.13
N GLU A 703 39.94 45.64 -15.45
CA GLU A 703 40.55 46.85 -16.01
C GLU A 703 42.04 46.88 -15.65
N ARG A 704 42.87 46.35 -16.56
CA ARG A 704 44.33 46.28 -16.45
C ARG A 704 45.00 47.59 -16.88
N LYS A 705 46.11 47.96 -16.25
CA LYS A 705 46.99 49.05 -16.72
C LYS A 705 47.74 48.64 -18.00
N ALA A 706 47.79 49.53 -18.99
CA ALA A 706 48.50 49.25 -20.25
C ALA A 706 50.01 49.05 -19.98
N PRO A 707 50.66 48.04 -20.60
CA PRO A 707 52.09 47.83 -20.45
C PRO A 707 52.87 49.04 -21.00
N PRO A 708 54.07 49.33 -20.47
CA PRO A 708 54.94 50.38 -20.99
C PRO A 708 55.26 50.16 -22.47
N ALA A 709 55.22 51.23 -23.28
CA ALA A 709 55.51 51.16 -24.71
C ALA A 709 56.91 50.56 -24.96
N GLY A 710 56.98 49.52 -25.79
CA GLY A 710 58.23 48.81 -26.13
C GLY A 710 58.50 47.54 -25.32
N SER A 711 57.62 47.15 -24.40
CA SER A 711 57.70 45.86 -23.70
C SER A 711 57.29 44.70 -24.63
N PRO A 712 57.95 43.52 -24.60
CA PRO A 712 57.49 42.35 -25.36
C PRO A 712 56.08 41.94 -24.90
N PRO A 713 55.22 41.39 -25.79
CA PRO A 713 53.91 40.91 -25.40
C PRO A 713 54.06 39.88 -24.27
N PRO A 714 53.26 39.94 -23.20
CA PRO A 714 53.33 38.97 -22.12
C PRO A 714 53.12 37.56 -22.70
N VAL A 715 53.91 36.59 -22.24
CA VAL A 715 53.95 35.19 -22.74
C VAL A 715 52.57 34.51 -22.62
N GLN A 716 51.69 35.05 -21.77
CA GLN A 716 50.31 34.63 -21.61
C GLN A 716 49.42 35.88 -21.52
N ALA A 717 48.32 35.90 -22.28
CA ALA A 717 47.36 37.01 -22.22
C ALA A 717 46.75 37.08 -20.81
N PRO A 718 46.85 38.21 -20.08
CA PRO A 718 46.23 38.33 -18.77
C PRO A 718 44.70 38.22 -18.90
N SER A 719 44.05 37.45 -18.02
CA SER A 719 42.59 37.31 -18.03
C SER A 719 41.92 38.68 -18.03
N THR A 720 40.99 38.88 -18.95
CA THR A 720 40.14 40.09 -19.04
C THR A 720 38.88 39.97 -18.18
N GLU A 721 38.68 38.80 -17.56
CA GLU A 721 37.47 38.42 -16.84
C GLU A 721 37.80 37.90 -15.44
N TYR A 722 37.08 38.43 -14.45
CA TYR A 722 37.09 37.98 -13.06
C TYR A 722 35.83 37.16 -12.80
N PHE A 723 36.00 35.87 -12.52
CA PHE A 723 34.89 34.97 -12.19
C PHE A 723 34.64 34.97 -10.68
N VAL A 724 33.44 35.36 -10.28
CA VAL A 724 33.03 35.46 -8.88
C VAL A 724 32.79 34.05 -8.32
N PRO A 725 33.55 33.58 -7.30
CA PRO A 725 33.31 32.29 -6.66
C PRO A 725 32.01 32.27 -5.84
N TYR A 726 31.45 31.07 -5.69
CA TYR A 726 30.30 30.78 -4.86
C TYR A 726 30.74 30.10 -3.55
N LEU A 727 30.13 30.50 -2.43
CA LEU A 727 30.35 29.92 -1.11
C LEU A 727 29.02 29.52 -0.47
N THR A 728 28.96 28.33 0.12
CA THR A 728 27.80 27.81 0.86
C THR A 728 28.22 27.46 2.28
N LEU A 729 27.58 28.11 3.26
CA LEU A 729 27.82 27.90 4.69
C LEU A 729 26.49 27.80 5.44
N PHE A 730 26.44 27.02 6.51
CA PHE A 730 25.36 27.10 7.48
C PHE A 730 25.58 28.28 8.43
N SER A 731 24.56 28.75 9.13
CA SER A 731 24.72 29.79 10.15
C SER A 731 25.19 29.21 11.48
N LYS A 732 26.01 29.96 12.22
CA LYS A 732 26.44 29.60 13.57
C LYS A 732 25.24 29.40 14.51
N GLU A 733 24.22 30.25 14.38
CA GLU A 733 22.96 30.10 15.11
C GLU A 733 22.32 28.73 14.88
N PHE A 734 22.17 28.31 13.62
CA PHE A 734 21.60 27.01 13.30
C PHE A 734 22.48 25.87 13.82
N VAL A 735 23.78 25.89 13.52
CA VAL A 735 24.69 24.78 13.90
C VAL A 735 24.81 24.61 15.42
N ASN A 736 24.75 25.70 16.18
CA ASN A 736 24.77 25.64 17.65
C ASN A 736 23.51 24.99 18.24
N THR A 737 22.35 25.19 17.61
CA THR A 737 21.08 24.57 18.01
C THR A 737 20.89 23.15 17.45
N LEU A 738 21.68 22.77 16.45
CA LEU A 738 21.56 21.49 15.78
C LEU A 738 22.04 20.34 16.68
N THR A 739 21.10 19.44 16.99
CA THR A 739 21.36 18.18 17.69
C THR A 739 21.48 17.07 16.66
N LEU A 740 22.59 16.33 16.67
CA LEU A 740 22.82 15.19 15.77
C LEU A 740 23.13 13.92 16.57
N PRO A 741 22.82 12.73 16.02
CA PRO A 741 23.23 11.45 16.59
C PRO A 741 24.75 11.34 16.80
N ALA A 742 25.18 10.48 17.73
CA ALA A 742 26.60 10.22 17.97
C ALA A 742 27.29 9.71 16.69
N GLY A 743 28.45 10.27 16.34
CA GLY A 743 29.18 9.94 15.11
C GLY A 743 28.79 10.75 13.87
N ALA A 744 27.75 11.60 13.95
CA ALA A 744 27.40 12.51 12.85
C ALA A 744 28.36 13.70 12.76
N VAL A 745 28.70 14.10 11.53
CA VAL A 745 29.52 15.29 11.28
C VAL A 745 28.63 16.53 11.32
N LYS A 746 29.01 17.57 12.07
CA LYS A 746 28.28 18.84 12.08
C LYS A 746 28.59 19.65 10.82
N PRO A 747 27.60 20.30 10.20
CA PRO A 747 27.84 21.24 9.10
C PRO A 747 28.73 22.40 9.54
N LYS A 748 29.56 22.90 8.61
CA LYS A 748 30.42 24.06 8.87
C LYS A 748 29.63 25.38 8.72
N TYR A 749 29.86 26.27 9.67
CA TYR A 749 29.45 27.68 9.60
C TYR A 749 30.65 28.63 9.39
N GLU A 750 31.85 28.06 9.23
CA GLU A 750 33.09 28.79 8.96
C GLU A 750 33.80 28.18 7.75
N ALA A 751 34.32 29.02 6.87
CA ALA A 751 35.21 28.62 5.78
C ALA A 751 36.52 29.40 5.87
N THR A 752 37.64 28.69 5.76
CA THR A 752 38.96 29.30 5.60
C THR A 752 39.36 29.18 4.14
N LEU A 753 39.58 30.32 3.50
CA LEU A 753 39.96 30.40 2.10
C LEU A 753 41.35 31.00 1.97
N ARG A 754 42.16 30.41 1.09
CA ARG A 754 43.44 30.94 0.66
C ARG A 754 43.21 32.17 -0.20
N ILE A 755 44.08 33.18 -0.05
CA ILE A 755 43.98 34.42 -0.81
C ILE A 755 45.17 34.55 -1.75
N LEU A 756 44.88 34.77 -3.03
CA LEU A 756 45.86 35.16 -4.04
C LEU A 756 45.63 36.61 -4.42
N VAL A 757 46.70 37.38 -4.58
CA VAL A 757 46.66 38.80 -4.90
C VAL A 757 47.51 39.12 -6.13
N ASP A 758 46.99 39.95 -7.00
CA ASP A 758 47.72 40.60 -8.09
C ASP A 758 47.50 42.11 -7.97
N ILE A 759 48.53 42.86 -7.58
CA ILE A 759 48.47 44.31 -7.33
C ILE A 759 49.28 45.01 -8.42
N GLU A 760 48.64 45.90 -9.16
CA GLU A 760 49.26 46.58 -10.31
C GLU A 760 49.96 47.89 -9.92
N GLU A 761 49.51 48.53 -8.85
CA GLU A 761 50.10 49.74 -8.30
C GLU A 761 50.03 49.75 -6.78
N ASN A 762 50.94 50.47 -6.12
CA ASN A 762 50.95 50.53 -4.66
C ASN A 762 49.61 51.08 -4.12
N LEU A 763 49.10 50.45 -3.08
CA LEU A 763 47.80 50.74 -2.48
C LEU A 763 47.97 51.24 -1.05
N ASP A 764 47.03 52.06 -0.58
CA ASP A 764 46.98 52.41 0.85
C ASP A 764 46.50 51.22 1.69
N LYS A 765 45.46 50.53 1.20
CA LYS A 765 44.89 49.33 1.81
C LYS A 765 44.01 48.53 0.84
N LEU A 766 43.85 47.25 1.15
CA LEU A 766 42.80 46.38 0.65
C LEU A 766 41.83 46.10 1.80
N GLU A 767 40.54 46.37 1.63
CA GLU A 767 39.54 46.30 2.71
C GLU A 767 38.27 45.59 2.27
N PHE A 768 37.76 44.72 3.13
CA PHE A 768 36.52 43.97 2.91
C PHE A 768 35.28 44.81 3.24
N GLU A 769 34.23 44.65 2.45
CA GLU A 769 32.89 45.15 2.67
C GLU A 769 31.91 43.97 2.63
N PHE A 770 31.14 43.81 3.70
CA PHE A 770 30.19 42.72 3.89
C PHE A 770 29.12 43.11 4.92
N ASP A 771 28.02 42.37 4.98
CA ASP A 771 27.00 42.54 6.02
C ASP A 771 27.51 41.98 7.36
N THR A 772 27.90 42.87 8.26
CA THR A 772 28.42 42.53 9.60
C THR A 772 27.38 41.90 10.52
N LYS A 773 26.08 41.97 10.18
CA LYS A 773 25.02 41.27 10.93
C LYS A 773 24.94 39.79 10.56
N VAL A 774 25.41 39.44 9.36
CA VAL A 774 25.32 38.09 8.78
C VAL A 774 26.67 37.38 8.79
N PHE A 775 27.78 38.11 8.60
CA PHE A 775 29.12 37.54 8.54
C PHE A 775 30.08 38.18 9.54
N SER A 776 31.07 37.39 9.98
CA SER A 776 32.27 37.86 10.68
C SER A 776 33.49 37.33 9.96
N LEU A 777 34.45 38.21 9.67
CA LEU A 777 35.74 37.86 9.10
C LEU A 777 36.81 37.97 10.19
N ASP A 778 37.81 37.08 10.18
CA ASP A 778 38.96 37.19 11.10
C ASP A 778 39.83 38.42 10.81
N LYS A 779 39.79 38.92 9.57
CA LYS A 779 40.51 40.12 9.11
C LYS A 779 39.58 40.98 8.23
N THR A 780 39.57 42.28 8.44
CA THR A 780 38.81 43.23 7.61
C THR A 780 39.67 43.91 6.55
N THR A 781 41.00 43.75 6.60
CA THR A 781 41.96 44.28 5.62
C THR A 781 43.06 43.27 5.32
N LEU A 782 43.63 43.33 4.11
CA LEU A 782 44.84 42.57 3.76
C LEU A 782 46.10 43.42 3.95
N SER A 783 47.20 42.77 4.32
CA SER A 783 48.52 43.38 4.48
C SER A 783 49.21 43.72 3.16
N ASP A 784 48.74 43.16 2.04
CA ASP A 784 49.30 43.38 0.71
C ASP A 784 49.02 44.79 0.21
N LYS A 785 50.09 45.56 -0.02
CA LYS A 785 50.02 46.98 -0.43
C LYS A 785 50.94 47.33 -1.59
N ASN A 786 51.89 46.46 -1.92
CA ASN A 786 52.91 46.72 -2.93
C ASN A 786 52.63 45.93 -4.21
N VAL A 787 53.07 46.47 -5.34
CA VAL A 787 52.99 45.81 -6.66
C VAL A 787 53.51 44.38 -6.59
N THR A 788 52.75 43.44 -7.14
CA THR A 788 53.07 42.00 -7.02
C THR A 788 53.83 41.44 -8.21
N GLY A 789 53.72 42.05 -9.39
CA GLY A 789 54.32 41.55 -10.63
C GLY A 789 53.57 40.37 -11.24
N GLY A 790 52.29 40.22 -10.93
CA GLY A 790 51.45 39.07 -11.29
C GLY A 790 50.76 38.47 -10.06
N LEU A 791 49.90 37.48 -10.31
CA LEU A 791 49.20 36.75 -9.26
C LEU A 791 50.21 36.02 -8.36
N LYS A 792 50.06 36.17 -7.04
CA LYS A 792 50.87 35.44 -6.04
C LYS A 792 50.09 35.21 -4.75
N GLN A 793 50.62 34.35 -3.88
CA GLN A 793 50.07 34.14 -2.55
C GLN A 793 50.10 35.43 -1.72
N SER A 794 48.97 35.79 -1.10
CA SER A 794 48.86 36.94 -0.21
C SER A 794 49.73 36.80 1.03
N ALA A 795 50.36 37.89 1.48
CA ALA A 795 51.05 37.94 2.77
C ALA A 795 50.11 37.74 3.98
N SER A 796 48.80 37.94 3.79
CA SER A 796 47.77 37.63 4.80
C SER A 796 47.40 36.14 4.85
N ASN A 797 47.92 35.34 3.90
CA ASN A 797 47.70 33.91 3.67
C ASN A 797 46.24 33.50 3.42
N THR A 798 45.41 33.63 4.43
CA THR A 798 44.03 33.12 4.46
C THR A 798 43.05 34.15 5.00
N ILE A 799 41.78 33.97 4.65
CA ILE A 799 40.64 34.66 5.26
C ILE A 799 39.69 33.61 5.82
N LYS A 800 39.30 33.77 7.09
CA LYS A 800 38.27 32.96 7.73
C LYS A 800 36.95 33.71 7.71
N ILE A 801 35.98 33.19 6.99
CA ILE A 801 34.61 33.71 6.87
C ILE A 801 33.70 32.90 7.77
N THR A 802 33.06 33.56 8.73
CA THR A 802 32.07 32.97 9.65
C THR A 802 30.68 33.47 9.29
N CYS A 803 29.73 32.57 9.05
CA CYS A 803 28.32 32.93 8.90
C CYS A 803 27.65 32.92 10.28
N LEU A 804 27.19 34.07 10.75
CA LEU A 804 26.60 34.25 12.07
C LEU A 804 25.12 33.85 12.10
N LYS A 805 24.36 34.27 11.09
CA LYS A 805 22.89 34.16 11.04
C LYS A 805 22.40 33.71 9.68
N ASP A 806 21.16 33.22 9.67
CA ASP A 806 20.44 32.85 8.45
C ASP A 806 20.16 34.06 7.56
N PHE A 807 20.13 33.82 6.25
CA PHE A 807 19.72 34.82 5.27
C PHE A 807 19.00 34.19 4.08
N ASP A 808 17.95 34.85 3.60
CA ASP A 808 16.99 34.31 2.62
C ASP A 808 17.27 34.73 1.15
N ARG A 809 18.27 35.58 0.92
CA ARG A 809 18.71 36.01 -0.42
C ARG A 809 20.23 35.96 -0.50
N ASP A 810 20.77 35.50 -1.62
CA ASP A 810 22.23 35.41 -1.80
C ASP A 810 22.91 36.75 -1.43
N SER A 811 24.02 36.67 -0.71
CA SER A 811 24.76 37.82 -0.19
C SER A 811 26.15 37.90 -0.80
N GLU A 812 26.85 39.01 -0.64
CA GLU A 812 28.16 39.24 -1.24
C GLU A 812 29.19 39.69 -0.19
N ILE A 813 30.40 39.17 -0.31
CA ILE A 813 31.58 39.67 0.39
C ILE A 813 32.49 40.29 -0.67
N ARG A 814 32.71 41.60 -0.58
CA ARG A 814 33.51 42.36 -1.55
C ARG A 814 34.81 42.79 -0.91
N ILE A 815 35.87 42.92 -1.71
CA ILE A 815 37.12 43.54 -1.29
C ILE A 815 37.46 44.65 -2.25
N TYR A 816 37.83 45.80 -1.69
CA TYR A 816 38.11 47.02 -2.43
C TYR A 816 39.58 47.42 -2.26
N ALA A 817 40.20 47.81 -3.36
CA ALA A 817 41.52 48.45 -3.41
C ALA A 817 41.37 49.96 -3.27
N TYR A 818 42.12 50.53 -2.33
CA TYR A 818 42.22 51.98 -2.12
C TYR A 818 43.54 52.46 -2.74
N PRO A 819 43.50 53.31 -3.78
CA PRO A 819 44.69 53.88 -4.39
C PRO A 819 45.56 54.62 -3.37
N GLN A 820 46.85 54.76 -3.67
CA GLN A 820 47.79 55.47 -2.80
C GLN A 820 47.38 56.93 -2.52
N GLY A 821 47.47 57.38 -1.26
CA GLY A 821 47.18 58.75 -0.84
C GLY A 821 45.69 59.10 -0.66
N VAL A 822 44.80 58.10 -0.67
CA VAL A 822 43.35 58.28 -0.55
C VAL A 822 42.88 58.16 0.91
N THR A 823 43.59 57.41 1.76
CA THR A 823 43.22 57.21 3.18
C THR A 823 43.28 58.48 4.04
N ALA A 824 44.01 59.51 3.60
CA ALA A 824 44.04 60.83 4.24
C ALA A 824 42.85 61.74 3.86
N LYS A 825 41.98 61.33 2.92
CA LYS A 825 40.83 62.09 2.43
C LYS A 825 39.55 61.75 3.20
N SER A 826 38.46 62.49 2.97
CA SER A 826 37.17 62.22 3.61
C SER A 826 36.62 60.83 3.24
N LYS A 827 35.76 60.25 4.09
CA LYS A 827 35.18 58.91 3.86
C LYS A 827 34.41 58.82 2.54
N ALA A 828 33.72 59.89 2.13
CA ALA A 828 33.01 59.93 0.86
C ALA A 828 33.96 59.89 -0.35
N GLU A 829 35.09 60.60 -0.27
CA GLU A 829 36.13 60.58 -1.32
C GLU A 829 36.85 59.22 -1.37
N GLN A 830 37.09 58.60 -0.22
CA GLN A 830 37.61 57.23 -0.13
C GLN A 830 36.67 56.23 -0.83
N LEU A 831 35.36 56.30 -0.57
CA LEU A 831 34.35 55.43 -1.19
C LEU A 831 34.18 55.67 -2.70
N ALA A 832 34.41 56.90 -3.19
CA ALA A 832 34.36 57.22 -4.62
C ALA A 832 35.63 56.79 -5.37
N ALA A 833 36.79 56.82 -4.70
CA ALA A 833 38.08 56.48 -5.29
C ALA A 833 38.41 54.98 -5.25
N ARG A 834 37.82 54.21 -4.32
CA ARG A 834 38.06 52.77 -4.23
C ARG A 834 37.65 52.05 -5.52
N ARG A 835 38.32 50.94 -5.82
CA ARG A 835 37.98 50.05 -6.94
C ARG A 835 37.73 48.66 -6.40
N LEU A 836 36.77 47.95 -6.99
CA LEU A 836 36.53 46.57 -6.61
C LEU A 836 37.78 45.77 -6.96
N ALA A 837 38.28 44.98 -6.01
CA ALA A 837 39.46 44.14 -6.18
C ALA A 837 39.08 42.65 -6.18
N GLY A 838 37.94 42.28 -5.59
CA GLY A 838 37.44 40.91 -5.61
C GLY A 838 36.06 40.80 -4.99
N LYS A 839 35.39 39.67 -5.24
CA LYS A 839 34.02 39.42 -4.79
C LYS A 839 33.81 37.93 -4.57
N ILE A 840 33.12 37.55 -3.50
CA ILE A 840 32.56 36.21 -3.27
C ILE A 840 31.04 36.34 -3.19
N ARG A 841 30.30 35.42 -3.82
CA ARG A 841 28.86 35.29 -3.66
C ARG A 841 28.54 34.17 -2.67
N VAL A 842 27.93 34.51 -1.55
CA VAL A 842 27.52 33.54 -0.53
C VAL A 842 26.05 33.17 -0.77
N LEU A 843 25.77 31.89 -1.00
CA LEU A 843 24.41 31.42 -1.32
C LEU A 843 23.51 31.45 -0.08
N ARG A 844 22.22 31.78 -0.29
CA ARG A 844 21.21 31.84 0.78
C ARG A 844 21.13 30.52 1.55
N ASN A 845 21.08 30.61 2.88
CA ASN A 845 21.13 29.45 3.78
C ASN A 845 19.97 29.40 4.79
N GLY A 846 18.95 30.24 4.63
CA GLY A 846 17.78 30.27 5.50
C GLY A 846 16.97 28.98 5.45
N LYS A 847 16.01 28.86 6.38
CA LYS A 847 15.13 27.68 6.56
C LYS A 847 14.42 27.22 5.28
N LYS A 848 14.17 28.12 4.32
CA LYS A 848 13.49 27.79 3.05
C LYS A 848 14.35 26.93 2.10
N VAL A 849 15.67 27.02 2.21
CA VAL A 849 16.60 26.32 1.31
C VAL A 849 17.31 25.16 2.02
N ARG A 850 17.53 25.25 3.33
CA ARG A 850 18.04 24.10 4.11
C ARG A 850 17.03 22.96 4.15
N ARG A 851 17.51 21.73 3.96
CA ARG A 851 16.69 20.52 3.97
C ARG A 851 17.22 19.50 4.97
N THR A 852 16.33 18.64 5.45
CA THR A 852 16.69 17.45 6.25
C THR A 852 16.34 16.21 5.46
N ARG A 853 17.19 15.18 5.49
CA ARG A 853 16.93 13.93 4.76
C ARG A 853 17.40 12.72 5.54
N ASN A 854 16.60 11.66 5.53
CA ASN A 854 16.88 10.45 6.30
C ASN A 854 17.58 9.41 5.42
N PHE A 855 18.62 8.78 5.96
CA PHE A 855 19.42 7.75 5.30
C PHE A 855 19.46 6.49 6.15
N ALA A 856 19.24 5.33 5.52
CA ALA A 856 19.40 4.03 6.12
C ALA A 856 20.57 3.33 5.41
N LEU A 857 21.70 3.26 6.11
CA LEU A 857 22.90 2.54 5.68
C LEU A 857 22.81 1.10 6.17
N VAL A 858 22.65 0.16 5.25
CA VAL A 858 22.39 -1.25 5.53
C VAL A 858 23.59 -2.10 5.13
N GLY A 859 24.31 -2.62 6.12
CA GLY A 859 25.38 -3.60 5.90
C GLY A 859 24.80 -5.00 5.66
N ILE A 860 25.17 -5.64 4.55
CA ILE A 860 24.65 -6.97 4.19
C ILE A 860 25.68 -8.05 4.48
N ASP A 861 25.24 -9.08 5.21
CA ASP A 861 26.02 -10.30 5.44
C ASP A 861 25.57 -11.39 4.47
N THR A 862 26.51 -12.00 3.75
CA THR A 862 26.24 -13.09 2.79
C THR A 862 27.15 -14.28 3.05
N ASN A 863 26.71 -15.49 2.67
CA ASN A 863 27.51 -16.70 2.75
C ASN A 863 27.51 -17.44 1.40
N ILE A 864 28.19 -16.86 0.41
CA ILE A 864 28.32 -17.44 -0.93
C ILE A 864 29.37 -18.56 -0.90
N ASN A 865 30.58 -18.23 -0.47
CA ASN A 865 31.68 -19.19 -0.27
C ASN A 865 32.17 -19.22 1.17
N ALA A 866 32.22 -18.06 1.81
CA ALA A 866 32.47 -17.86 3.22
C ALA A 866 31.61 -16.67 3.66
N ILE A 867 31.40 -16.53 4.97
CA ILE A 867 30.69 -15.39 5.53
C ILE A 867 31.48 -14.11 5.22
N ALA A 868 30.84 -13.20 4.49
CA ALA A 868 31.38 -11.91 4.10
C ALA A 868 30.41 -10.81 4.56
N GLN A 869 30.95 -9.78 5.20
CA GLN A 869 30.19 -8.72 5.84
C GLN A 869 30.43 -7.39 5.13
N GLY A 870 29.37 -6.79 4.57
CA GLY A 870 29.44 -5.45 4.00
C GLY A 870 29.29 -4.41 5.11
N ARG A 871 30.25 -3.50 5.25
CA ARG A 871 30.23 -2.45 6.27
C ARG A 871 30.72 -1.13 5.69
N PHE A 872 30.11 -0.03 6.11
CA PHE A 872 30.52 1.32 5.73
C PHE A 872 31.70 1.77 6.60
N LYS A 873 32.73 2.31 5.96
CA LYS A 873 33.90 2.89 6.63
C LYS A 873 33.53 4.23 7.26
N ALA A 874 34.31 4.64 8.26
CA ALA A 874 34.14 5.95 8.89
C ALA A 874 34.35 7.10 7.88
N GLN A 875 35.34 6.96 6.99
CA GLN A 875 35.67 8.01 6.01
C GLN A 875 34.58 8.18 4.95
N GLU A 876 33.96 7.10 4.46
CA GLU A 876 32.81 7.18 3.54
C GLU A 876 31.65 7.97 4.15
N LYS A 877 31.36 7.74 5.43
CA LYS A 877 30.32 8.49 6.15
C LYS A 877 30.68 9.98 6.26
N ILE A 878 31.93 10.31 6.60
CA ILE A 878 32.40 11.70 6.67
C ILE A 878 32.24 12.39 5.30
N ASN A 879 32.65 11.71 4.23
CA ASN A 879 32.53 12.23 2.86
C ASN A 879 31.05 12.45 2.47
N LEU A 880 30.15 11.53 2.84
CA LEU A 880 28.70 11.68 2.63
C LEU A 880 28.14 12.92 3.36
N TYR A 881 28.47 13.10 4.64
CA TYR A 881 28.04 14.29 5.39
C TYR A 881 28.55 15.57 4.74
N ASN A 882 29.86 15.64 4.46
CA ASN A 882 30.49 16.81 3.86
C ASN A 882 29.84 17.18 2.51
N ALA A 883 29.71 16.21 1.61
CA ALA A 883 29.07 16.40 0.30
C ALA A 883 27.64 16.96 0.45
N LEU A 884 26.82 16.36 1.32
CA LEU A 884 25.44 16.81 1.55
C LEU A 884 25.37 18.21 2.17
N HIS A 885 26.31 18.57 3.04
CA HIS A 885 26.38 19.92 3.62
C HIS A 885 26.68 20.99 2.57
N GLN A 886 27.49 20.69 1.54
CA GLN A 886 27.71 21.63 0.43
C GLN A 886 26.39 22.00 -0.28
N ALA A 887 25.42 21.07 -0.28
CA ALA A 887 24.09 21.27 -0.83
C ALA A 887 23.05 21.80 0.18
N LEU A 888 23.46 22.20 1.39
CA LEU A 888 22.58 22.61 2.50
C LEU A 888 21.60 21.51 2.98
N ILE A 889 21.96 20.24 2.81
CA ILE A 889 21.20 19.10 3.31
C ILE A 889 21.82 18.64 4.64
N VAL A 890 20.98 18.52 5.67
CA VAL A 890 21.34 17.94 6.97
C VAL A 890 20.84 16.49 7.01
N PRO A 891 21.74 15.50 6.83
CA PRO A 891 21.33 14.11 6.84
C PRO A 891 21.11 13.59 8.27
N THR A 892 20.08 12.77 8.43
CA THR A 892 19.91 11.88 9.60
C THR A 892 20.26 10.47 9.15
N VAL A 893 21.44 9.99 9.54
CA VAL A 893 21.95 8.68 9.12
C VAL A 893 21.70 7.65 10.22
N VAL A 894 21.09 6.53 9.84
CA VAL A 894 20.91 5.35 10.68
C VAL A 894 21.65 4.19 10.05
N GLU A 895 22.45 3.48 10.85
CA GLU A 895 23.17 2.28 10.44
C GLU A 895 22.46 1.04 10.98
N THR A 896 22.30 0.02 10.14
CA THR A 896 21.74 -1.28 10.50
C THR A 896 22.36 -2.38 9.65
N THR A 897 22.11 -3.63 9.99
CA THR A 897 22.55 -4.78 9.20
C THR A 897 21.37 -5.61 8.69
N LEU A 898 21.61 -6.37 7.62
CA LEU A 898 20.72 -7.37 7.04
C LEU A 898 21.51 -8.67 6.86
N ASP A 899 21.03 -9.75 7.47
CA ASP A 899 21.63 -11.06 7.33
C ASP A 899 20.97 -11.84 6.19
N LEU A 900 21.69 -12.04 5.10
CA LEU A 900 21.26 -12.85 3.95
C LEU A 900 21.96 -14.20 3.88
N THR A 901 22.74 -14.58 4.90
CA THR A 901 23.54 -15.82 4.90
C THR A 901 22.69 -17.09 4.74
N GLY A 902 21.43 -17.06 5.18
CA GLY A 902 20.45 -18.14 5.03
C GLY A 902 19.44 -17.96 3.89
N VAL A 903 19.57 -16.91 3.07
CA VAL A 903 18.60 -16.60 2.02
C VAL A 903 19.05 -17.22 0.70
N ALA A 904 18.31 -18.24 0.23
CA ALA A 904 18.68 -19.07 -0.92
C ALA A 904 19.05 -18.27 -2.19
N ASP A 905 18.36 -17.15 -2.47
CA ASP A 905 18.65 -16.32 -3.64
C ASP A 905 20.03 -15.64 -3.59
N PHE A 906 20.63 -15.50 -2.40
CA PHE A 906 21.94 -14.88 -2.14
C PHE A 906 23.01 -15.89 -1.68
N GLN A 907 22.74 -17.19 -1.83
CA GLN A 907 23.70 -18.28 -1.62
C GLN A 907 24.29 -18.76 -2.96
N ASN A 908 25.34 -19.58 -2.91
CA ASN A 908 25.95 -20.16 -4.11
C ASN A 908 24.91 -20.88 -4.98
N GLY A 909 24.90 -20.59 -6.29
CA GLY A 909 23.88 -21.06 -7.25
C GLY A 909 22.56 -20.28 -7.23
N GLY A 910 22.35 -19.41 -6.24
CA GLY A 910 21.19 -18.54 -6.07
C GLY A 910 20.98 -17.54 -7.21
N LYS A 911 19.80 -16.96 -7.26
CA LYS A 911 19.36 -16.05 -8.33
C LYS A 911 20.22 -14.77 -8.44
N HIS A 912 20.74 -14.27 -7.32
CA HIS A 912 21.54 -13.04 -7.24
C HIS A 912 23.04 -13.31 -7.11
N VAL A 913 23.48 -14.54 -7.37
CA VAL A 913 24.87 -14.96 -7.27
C VAL A 913 25.35 -15.51 -8.61
N ASP A 914 26.52 -15.06 -9.04
CA ASP A 914 27.22 -15.50 -10.23
C ASP A 914 28.66 -15.86 -9.86
N GLY A 915 28.98 -17.16 -9.83
CA GLY A 915 30.20 -17.67 -9.21
C GLY A 915 30.29 -17.27 -7.73
N ASN A 916 31.30 -16.47 -7.40
CA ASN A 916 31.58 -16.00 -6.03
C ASN A 916 31.08 -14.57 -5.77
N ASN A 917 30.41 -13.96 -6.75
CA ASN A 917 30.10 -12.54 -6.79
C ASN A 917 28.59 -12.30 -6.84
N ILE A 918 28.15 -11.10 -6.48
CA ILE A 918 26.76 -10.67 -6.64
C ILE A 918 26.48 -10.39 -8.11
N ALA A 919 25.42 -11.00 -8.63
CA ALA A 919 24.96 -10.86 -10.00
C ALA A 919 24.30 -9.47 -10.22
N TYR A 920 25.13 -8.43 -10.35
CA TYR A 920 24.69 -7.10 -10.75
C TYR A 920 24.25 -7.08 -12.21
N LEU A 921 24.96 -7.77 -13.11
CA LEU A 921 24.43 -8.16 -14.41
C LEU A 921 23.76 -9.52 -14.29
N ASP A 922 22.74 -9.73 -15.12
CA ASP A 922 22.07 -11.02 -15.21
C ASP A 922 23.07 -12.09 -15.69
N LYS A 923 23.27 -13.14 -14.87
CA LYS A 923 24.15 -14.27 -15.19
C LYS A 923 23.76 -15.00 -16.48
N ASN A 924 22.50 -14.89 -16.91
CA ASN A 924 22.00 -15.46 -18.17
C ASN A 924 22.04 -14.45 -19.32
N ASN A 925 22.23 -13.16 -19.04
CA ASN A 925 22.32 -12.10 -20.04
C ASN A 925 23.29 -11.01 -19.56
N PRO A 926 24.60 -11.19 -19.77
CA PRO A 926 25.64 -10.29 -19.26
C PRO A 926 25.66 -8.90 -19.93
N ASN A 927 24.66 -8.56 -20.74
CA ASN A 927 24.48 -7.21 -21.29
C ASN A 927 23.35 -6.43 -20.59
N ARG A 928 22.73 -7.01 -19.56
CA ARG A 928 21.58 -6.42 -18.88
C ARG A 928 21.77 -6.44 -17.35
N ALA A 929 21.51 -5.30 -16.70
CA ALA A 929 21.43 -5.24 -15.25
C ALA A 929 20.37 -6.21 -14.72
N ASN A 930 20.66 -6.90 -13.62
CA ASN A 930 19.77 -7.84 -12.97
C ASN A 930 18.50 -7.10 -12.53
N PRO A 931 17.35 -7.32 -13.17
CA PRO A 931 16.16 -6.50 -12.96
C PRO A 931 15.54 -6.71 -11.58
N THR A 932 15.97 -7.74 -10.86
CA THR A 932 15.36 -8.17 -9.60
C THR A 932 16.26 -7.98 -8.38
N LEU A 933 17.54 -7.66 -8.55
CA LEU A 933 18.48 -7.50 -7.43
C LEU A 933 18.01 -6.42 -6.44
N TYR A 934 17.76 -5.20 -6.90
CA TYR A 934 17.27 -4.11 -6.05
C TYR A 934 15.96 -4.42 -5.31
N PRO A 935 14.87 -4.84 -5.98
CA PRO A 935 13.60 -5.11 -5.29
C PRO A 935 13.69 -6.31 -4.34
N ASP A 936 14.46 -7.35 -4.66
CA ASP A 936 14.58 -8.54 -3.79
C ASP A 936 15.44 -8.25 -2.54
N VAL A 937 16.50 -7.44 -2.66
CA VAL A 937 17.26 -6.93 -1.49
C VAL A 937 16.38 -6.05 -0.60
N GLN A 938 15.61 -5.12 -1.17
CA GLN A 938 14.68 -4.29 -0.39
C GLN A 938 13.60 -5.14 0.28
N LYS A 939 13.05 -6.12 -0.43
CA LYS A 939 12.05 -7.05 0.12
C LYS A 939 12.64 -7.85 1.28
N ALA A 940 13.86 -8.38 1.14
CA ALA A 940 14.54 -9.07 2.22
C ALA A 940 14.77 -8.14 3.42
N PHE A 941 15.23 -6.92 3.19
CA PHE A 941 15.45 -5.93 4.24
C PHE A 941 14.18 -5.59 5.04
N PHE A 942 13.08 -5.28 4.34
CA PHE A 942 11.83 -4.89 5.01
C PHE A 942 11.06 -6.06 5.64
N ASN A 943 11.33 -7.29 5.19
CA ASN A 943 10.76 -8.51 5.77
C ASN A 943 11.65 -9.13 6.86
N ASP A 944 12.86 -8.60 7.07
CA ASP A 944 13.76 -9.03 8.13
C ASP A 944 13.09 -8.85 9.51
N LYS A 945 13.12 -9.91 10.31
CA LYS A 945 12.39 -10.01 11.58
C LYS A 945 13.34 -9.89 12.76
N ASP A 946 12.85 -9.33 13.86
CA ASP A 946 13.52 -9.40 15.15
C ASP A 946 13.39 -10.80 15.79
N ALA A 947 13.99 -10.97 16.98
CA ALA A 947 13.93 -12.22 17.74
C ALA A 947 12.51 -12.64 18.14
N HIS A 948 11.51 -11.76 18.01
CA HIS A 948 10.10 -12.02 18.30
C HIS A 948 9.25 -12.22 17.04
N GLY A 949 9.88 -12.30 15.86
CA GLY A 949 9.19 -12.55 14.60
C GLY A 949 8.51 -11.32 13.98
N LYS A 950 8.74 -10.11 14.51
CA LYS A 950 8.16 -8.86 14.00
C LYS A 950 9.10 -8.20 12.97
N PRO A 951 8.59 -7.65 11.86
CA PRO A 951 9.40 -6.90 10.91
C PRO A 951 10.11 -5.71 11.57
N LYS A 952 11.44 -5.72 11.64
CA LYS A 952 12.21 -4.73 12.41
C LYS A 952 12.58 -3.46 11.61
N ASN A 953 12.57 -3.55 10.28
CA ASN A 953 13.05 -2.48 9.39
C ASN A 953 11.93 -1.67 8.71
N GLN A 954 10.66 -1.89 9.05
CA GLN A 954 9.51 -1.22 8.39
C GLN A 954 9.54 0.32 8.49
N GLN A 955 10.15 0.85 9.55
CA GLN A 955 10.29 2.30 9.76
C GLN A 955 11.09 3.00 8.65
N TYR A 956 11.97 2.28 7.94
CA TYR A 956 12.78 2.84 6.86
C TYR A 956 12.09 2.80 5.48
N LYS A 957 10.83 2.36 5.39
CA LYS A 957 10.12 2.20 4.10
C LYS A 957 9.65 3.52 3.49
N ARG A 958 9.42 4.56 4.30
CA ARG A 958 8.91 5.87 3.85
C ARG A 958 9.88 6.98 4.24
N GLY A 959 10.30 7.78 3.27
CA GLY A 959 11.11 8.98 3.51
C GLY A 959 12.59 8.73 3.83
N TYR A 960 13.06 7.48 3.74
CA TYR A 960 14.48 7.13 3.87
C TYR A 960 15.10 6.85 2.50
N PHE A 961 16.33 7.31 2.33
CA PHE A 961 17.23 6.89 1.27
C PHE A 961 17.95 5.62 1.73
N THR A 962 17.70 4.49 1.07
CA THR A 962 18.28 3.19 1.45
C THR A 962 19.53 2.88 0.65
N ILE A 963 20.62 2.56 1.34
CA ILE A 963 21.91 2.22 0.74
C ILE A 963 22.36 0.89 1.32
N PHE A 964 22.54 -0.10 0.45
CA PHE A 964 22.90 -1.46 0.80
C PHE A 964 24.35 -1.73 0.41
N VAL A 965 25.16 -2.29 1.30
CA VAL A 965 26.54 -2.68 0.98
C VAL A 965 26.76 -4.16 1.19
N PHE A 966 27.17 -4.86 0.14
CA PHE A 966 27.55 -6.28 0.17
C PHE A 966 29.03 -6.44 0.55
N GLY A 967 29.35 -7.47 1.32
CA GLY A 967 30.73 -7.83 1.69
C GLY A 967 31.53 -8.53 0.59
N VAL A 968 30.97 -8.63 -0.61
CA VAL A 968 31.51 -9.35 -1.76
C VAL A 968 31.47 -8.45 -3.01
N GLU A 969 32.24 -8.82 -4.01
CA GLU A 969 32.32 -8.11 -5.29
C GLU A 969 31.08 -8.33 -6.17
N SER A 970 30.87 -7.45 -7.13
CA SER A 970 29.90 -7.67 -8.20
C SER A 970 30.47 -8.59 -9.29
N ASN A 971 29.60 -9.19 -10.11
CA ASN A 971 30.03 -9.95 -11.27
C ASN A 971 30.54 -9.09 -12.44
N ILE A 972 30.59 -7.76 -12.27
CA ILE A 972 31.39 -6.85 -13.11
C ILE A 972 32.65 -6.43 -12.33
N PRO A 973 33.85 -6.79 -12.81
CA PRO A 973 35.10 -6.29 -12.25
C PRO A 973 35.14 -4.74 -12.25
N GLY A 974 35.45 -4.15 -11.11
CA GLY A 974 35.63 -2.70 -10.96
C GLY A 974 34.37 -1.88 -10.66
N VAL A 975 33.18 -2.49 -10.60
CA VAL A 975 31.96 -1.80 -10.18
C VAL A 975 31.82 -1.85 -8.66
N LEU A 976 31.96 -0.67 -8.03
CA LEU A 976 31.93 -0.50 -6.57
C LEU A 976 30.53 -0.21 -6.02
N GLY A 977 29.65 0.30 -6.87
CA GLY A 977 28.26 0.59 -6.52
C GLY A 977 27.47 1.04 -7.73
N ALA A 978 26.16 1.08 -7.54
CA ALA A 978 25.22 1.63 -8.50
C ALA A 978 23.95 2.08 -7.78
N VAL A 979 23.40 3.20 -8.21
CA VAL A 979 22.01 3.58 -7.93
C VAL A 979 21.06 2.74 -8.80
N GLN A 980 19.86 2.47 -8.29
CA GLN A 980 18.82 1.77 -9.04
C GLN A 980 18.48 2.48 -10.37
N ASP A 981 18.38 3.81 -10.31
CA ASP A 981 18.21 4.70 -11.45
C ASP A 981 18.48 6.15 -10.98
N ILE A 982 18.84 7.06 -11.89
CA ILE A 982 19.14 8.46 -11.54
C ILE A 982 17.89 9.13 -10.94
N GLY A 983 18.04 9.71 -9.76
CA GLY A 983 16.94 10.29 -8.98
C GLY A 983 16.13 9.28 -8.14
N LYS A 984 16.53 8.00 -8.08
CA LYS A 984 15.95 7.02 -7.14
C LYS A 984 16.79 6.94 -5.87
N THR A 985 16.13 6.91 -4.73
CA THR A 985 16.77 6.91 -3.40
C THR A 985 17.11 5.49 -2.93
N ASN A 986 17.69 4.68 -3.81
CA ASN A 986 18.01 3.28 -3.56
C ASN A 986 19.32 2.90 -4.24
N VAL A 987 20.32 2.50 -3.46
CA VAL A 987 21.70 2.24 -3.92
C VAL A 987 22.16 0.88 -3.43
N ILE A 988 22.94 0.17 -4.26
CA ILE A 988 23.68 -1.03 -3.89
C ILE A 988 25.18 -0.76 -4.08
N MET A 989 25.99 -1.19 -3.12
CA MET A 989 27.45 -1.11 -3.11
C MET A 989 28.07 -2.49 -2.87
N PHE A 990 29.32 -2.65 -3.29
CA PHE A 990 30.07 -3.90 -3.26
C PHE A 990 31.45 -3.67 -2.62
N THR A 991 31.93 -4.64 -1.84
CA THR A 991 33.24 -4.55 -1.19
C THR A 991 34.29 -5.28 -2.03
N LEU A 992 35.35 -4.58 -2.45
CA LEU A 992 36.47 -5.20 -3.16
C LEU A 992 37.43 -5.92 -2.23
N SER A 993 37.98 -7.04 -2.71
CA SER A 993 39.00 -7.84 -2.05
C SER A 993 40.35 -7.10 -1.86
N GLY A 994 40.59 -5.99 -2.56
CA GLY A 994 41.78 -5.12 -2.44
C GLY A 994 41.56 -3.79 -1.68
N GLY A 995 40.37 -3.56 -1.13
CA GLY A 995 39.98 -2.29 -0.51
C GLY A 995 39.41 -1.29 -1.53
N GLY A 996 38.10 -1.00 -1.43
CA GLY A 996 37.43 -0.01 -2.27
C GLY A 996 37.84 1.44 -1.95
N ASP A 997 37.40 2.40 -2.76
CA ASP A 997 37.59 3.82 -2.47
C ASP A 997 36.71 4.31 -1.30
N ASP A 998 36.85 5.58 -0.92
CA ASP A 998 36.02 6.22 0.10
C ASP A 998 34.99 7.20 -0.52
N CYS A 999 34.84 7.22 -1.85
CA CYS A 999 34.03 8.19 -2.60
C CYS A 999 32.75 7.58 -3.19
N THR A 1000 32.68 6.25 -3.32
CA THR A 1000 31.54 5.55 -3.93
C THR A 1000 30.22 5.87 -3.22
N LEU A 1001 30.22 5.92 -1.88
CA LEU A 1001 29.00 6.20 -1.11
C LEU A 1001 28.37 7.56 -1.46
N ASN A 1002 29.17 8.63 -1.49
CA ASN A 1002 28.65 9.96 -1.84
C ASN A 1002 28.36 10.08 -3.34
N HIS A 1003 29.15 9.43 -4.21
CA HIS A 1003 28.92 9.38 -5.65
C HIS A 1003 27.54 8.80 -5.99
N GLU A 1004 27.26 7.57 -5.54
CA GLU A 1004 25.99 6.90 -5.79
C GLU A 1004 24.81 7.58 -5.11
N THR A 1005 25.04 8.17 -3.93
CA THR A 1005 24.03 8.99 -3.26
C THR A 1005 23.61 10.16 -4.15
N PHE A 1006 24.57 10.86 -4.75
CA PHE A 1006 24.29 12.05 -5.57
C PHE A 1006 23.65 11.70 -6.91
N HIS A 1007 23.89 10.50 -7.46
CA HIS A 1007 23.05 9.96 -8.53
C HIS A 1007 21.59 9.81 -8.11
N GLY A 1008 21.32 9.29 -6.91
CA GLY A 1008 19.96 9.25 -6.35
C GLY A 1008 19.35 10.62 -6.04
N LEU A 1009 20.16 11.68 -5.99
CA LEU A 1009 19.71 13.08 -5.93
C LEU A 1009 19.51 13.71 -7.31
N GLY A 1010 19.74 12.95 -8.39
CA GLY A 1010 19.48 13.36 -9.76
C GLY A 1010 20.70 13.92 -10.50
N LEU A 1011 21.92 13.75 -9.96
CA LEU A 1011 23.13 14.06 -10.71
C LEU A 1011 23.50 12.94 -11.69
N CYS A 1012 24.14 13.37 -12.77
CA CYS A 1012 24.69 12.51 -13.81
C CYS A 1012 26.22 12.55 -13.73
N HIS A 1013 26.91 11.58 -14.34
CA HIS A 1013 28.37 11.63 -14.42
C HIS A 1013 28.86 12.89 -15.13
N THR A 1014 30.06 13.32 -14.78
CA THR A 1014 30.76 14.41 -15.48
C THR A 1014 31.68 13.92 -16.59
N HIS A 1015 31.71 12.62 -16.90
CA HIS A 1015 32.49 11.99 -17.97
C HIS A 1015 31.58 11.31 -19.02
N ARG A 1016 32.19 10.75 -20.07
CA ARG A 1016 31.45 10.20 -21.22
C ARG A 1016 30.97 8.77 -20.97
N ASP A 1017 29.65 8.58 -21.06
CA ASP A 1017 29.00 7.26 -20.94
C ASP A 1017 28.37 6.75 -22.27
N ALA A 1018 28.22 7.58 -23.31
CA ALA A 1018 27.72 7.18 -24.64
C ALA A 1018 28.16 8.15 -25.78
N ILE A 1019 27.81 7.85 -27.06
CA ILE A 1019 28.03 8.71 -28.24
C ILE A 1019 26.83 8.60 -29.23
N PRO A 1020 26.09 9.68 -29.54
CA PRO A 1020 25.96 10.92 -28.77
C PRO A 1020 25.19 10.64 -27.47
N VAL A 1021 25.36 11.48 -26.45
CA VAL A 1021 24.74 11.19 -25.15
C VAL A 1021 23.32 11.75 -25.06
N ASP A 1022 22.34 10.88 -24.81
CA ASP A 1022 20.91 11.19 -24.84
C ASP A 1022 20.24 11.07 -23.45
N MET A 1023 20.80 11.75 -22.44
CA MET A 1023 20.22 11.76 -21.09
C MET A 1023 19.96 13.19 -20.56
N PRO A 1024 18.72 13.50 -20.10
CA PRO A 1024 18.38 14.81 -19.55
C PRO A 1024 18.96 15.01 -18.13
N GLY A 1025 20.10 15.71 -18.04
CA GLY A 1025 20.74 16.03 -16.75
C GLY A 1025 22.25 16.25 -16.84
N TYR A 1026 22.87 15.72 -17.89
CA TYR A 1026 24.28 15.91 -18.21
C TYR A 1026 24.53 17.32 -18.78
N ARG A 1027 25.57 18.03 -18.30
CA ARG A 1027 25.88 19.41 -18.75
C ARG A 1027 27.24 19.58 -19.40
N TYR A 1028 28.29 19.05 -18.78
CA TYR A 1028 29.68 19.21 -19.22
C TYR A 1028 30.44 17.88 -19.11
N ILE A 1029 31.33 17.61 -20.06
CA ILE A 1029 32.12 16.38 -20.17
C ILE A 1029 33.58 16.70 -19.82
N TYR A 1030 34.13 15.90 -18.92
CA TYR A 1030 35.50 15.95 -18.44
C TYR A 1030 36.19 14.59 -18.61
N PRO A 1031 37.53 14.54 -18.52
CA PRO A 1031 38.29 13.32 -18.70
C PRO A 1031 38.00 12.36 -17.55
N ASN A 1032 37.96 11.07 -17.87
CA ASN A 1032 37.82 10.03 -16.87
C ASN A 1032 39.19 9.73 -16.23
N ALA A 1033 39.22 9.57 -14.91
CA ALA A 1033 40.42 9.13 -14.18
C ALA A 1033 40.78 7.67 -14.50
N ILE A 1034 39.82 6.88 -15.01
CA ILE A 1034 39.95 5.46 -15.36
C ILE A 1034 39.65 5.29 -16.86
N ALA A 1035 40.39 4.43 -17.55
CA ALA A 1035 40.26 4.29 -19.00
C ALA A 1035 38.98 3.54 -19.34
N SER A 1036 38.23 4.02 -20.33
CA SER A 1036 37.01 3.36 -20.81
C SER A 1036 37.04 3.19 -22.33
N SER A 1037 36.14 2.34 -22.86
CA SER A 1037 35.99 2.17 -24.32
C SER A 1037 35.58 3.47 -25.04
N LEU A 1038 35.01 4.43 -24.32
CA LEU A 1038 34.56 5.72 -24.84
C LEU A 1038 35.57 6.85 -24.56
N GLN A 1039 36.46 6.67 -23.60
CA GLN A 1039 37.58 7.56 -23.24
C GLN A 1039 38.84 6.70 -22.97
N PRO A 1040 39.54 6.25 -24.03
CA PRO A 1040 40.61 5.26 -23.91
C PRO A 1040 41.90 5.79 -23.27
N ALA A 1041 42.07 7.11 -23.19
CA ALA A 1041 43.22 7.76 -22.56
C ALA A 1041 42.83 8.26 -21.16
N ALA A 1042 43.00 7.41 -20.14
CA ALA A 1042 42.87 7.86 -18.75
C ALA A 1042 44.03 8.76 -18.38
N ASN A 1043 43.72 9.90 -17.77
CA ASN A 1043 44.73 10.72 -17.13
C ASN A 1043 44.27 11.16 -15.74
N PRO A 1044 44.65 10.42 -14.67
CA PRO A 1044 44.25 10.74 -13.29
C PRO A 1044 44.64 12.15 -12.84
N THR A 1045 45.64 12.77 -13.47
CA THR A 1045 46.09 14.13 -13.14
C THR A 1045 45.26 15.23 -13.81
N ASP A 1046 44.46 14.91 -14.84
CA ASP A 1046 43.60 15.85 -15.57
C ASP A 1046 42.10 15.66 -15.26
N ALA A 1047 41.75 14.67 -14.44
CA ALA A 1047 40.39 14.46 -13.98
C ALA A 1047 39.97 15.52 -12.93
N THR A 1048 38.66 15.76 -12.84
CA THR A 1048 38.11 16.71 -11.86
C THR A 1048 37.93 16.04 -10.50
N ASP A 1049 38.10 16.81 -9.44
CA ASP A 1049 37.74 16.50 -8.05
C ASP A 1049 36.23 16.63 -7.76
N ASN A 1050 35.40 16.66 -8.81
CA ASN A 1050 33.95 16.68 -8.68
C ASN A 1050 33.43 15.35 -8.14
N ILE A 1051 32.39 15.39 -7.30
CA ILE A 1051 31.75 14.18 -6.72
C ILE A 1051 31.31 13.17 -7.80
N MET A 1052 30.97 13.63 -9.01
CA MET A 1052 30.53 12.78 -10.12
C MET A 1052 31.65 12.29 -11.05
N SER A 1053 32.91 12.43 -10.64
CA SER A 1053 34.10 11.90 -11.29
C SER A 1053 34.52 10.59 -10.63
N TYR A 1054 35.11 9.64 -11.38
CA TYR A 1054 35.70 8.40 -10.84
C TYR A 1054 37.09 8.59 -10.23
N GLN A 1055 37.40 9.79 -9.73
CA GLN A 1055 38.67 10.08 -9.08
C GLN A 1055 38.60 9.73 -7.59
N SER A 1056 39.72 9.29 -7.02
CA SER A 1056 39.84 8.95 -5.60
C SER A 1056 39.68 10.15 -4.63
N VAL A 1057 39.53 11.37 -5.15
CA VAL A 1057 39.36 12.62 -4.40
C VAL A 1057 38.17 13.42 -4.93
N ALA A 1058 37.03 12.74 -5.11
CA ALA A 1058 35.79 13.31 -5.62
C ALA A 1058 34.98 14.00 -4.50
N ILE A 1059 35.39 15.21 -4.12
CA ILE A 1059 34.96 15.89 -2.87
C ILE A 1059 34.18 17.19 -3.09
N THR A 1060 34.04 17.70 -4.33
CA THR A 1060 33.37 18.99 -4.59
C THR A 1060 32.08 18.86 -5.40
N SER A 1061 31.10 19.71 -5.09
CA SER A 1061 29.92 19.95 -5.91
C SER A 1061 29.96 21.37 -6.49
N TRP A 1062 29.54 21.50 -7.75
CA TRP A 1062 29.53 22.79 -8.45
C TRP A 1062 28.20 23.51 -8.28
N HIS A 1063 28.19 24.83 -8.47
CA HIS A 1063 27.00 25.67 -8.30
C HIS A 1063 25.83 25.22 -9.21
N TRP A 1064 26.10 24.75 -10.42
CA TRP A 1064 25.06 24.23 -11.29
C TRP A 1064 24.51 22.86 -10.83
N GLN A 1065 25.34 22.01 -10.21
CA GLN A 1065 24.90 20.76 -9.59
C GLN A 1065 24.09 21.02 -8.33
N TRP A 1066 24.52 22.01 -7.53
CA TRP A 1066 23.77 22.51 -6.38
C TRP A 1066 22.34 22.90 -6.75
N LYS A 1067 22.15 23.54 -7.93
CA LYS A 1067 20.81 23.85 -8.45
C LYS A 1067 20.00 22.57 -8.76
N ILE A 1068 20.62 21.52 -9.30
CA ILE A 1068 19.93 20.25 -9.62
C ILE A 1068 19.50 19.53 -8.34
N ILE A 1069 20.43 19.37 -7.39
CA ILE A 1069 20.18 18.75 -6.08
C ILE A 1069 19.06 19.49 -5.33
N ASN A 1070 18.93 20.81 -5.51
CA ASN A 1070 17.92 21.61 -4.83
C ASN A 1070 16.63 21.87 -5.64
N THR A 1071 16.51 21.41 -6.90
CA THR A 1071 15.30 21.61 -7.75
C THR A 1071 14.36 20.41 -7.83
N LYS A 1072 14.84 19.18 -7.53
CA LYS A 1072 14.12 17.92 -7.81
C LYS A 1072 13.65 17.11 -6.59
N ILE A 1073 13.58 17.69 -5.39
CA ILE A 1073 13.17 16.97 -4.17
C ILE A 1073 12.03 17.70 -3.44
#